data_AF-A0A1M5UQP4-F1
#
_entry.id   AF-A0A1M5UQP4-F1
#
_cell.length_a   1.000
_cell.length_b   1.000
_cell.length_c   1.000
_cell.angle_alpha   90.00
_cell.angle_beta   90.00
_cell.angle_gamma   90.00
#
_symmetry.space_group_name_H-M   'P 1'
#
loop_
_entity.id
_entity.type
_entity.pdbx_description
1 polymer ?
#
loop_
_entity_poly.entity_id
_entity_poly.type
_entity_poly.pdbx_seq_one_letter_code
_entity_poly.pdbx_strand_id
1 'polypeptide(L)'
;MSLEPLALTFALLVFWIGLGWSVIAVAEPEMQPLKALFLAPVTGVAATMLPAFWLNILGLPVGSFARPLMVVFCCIIVTAWIWRRPAWGRRELIFIVPVIGALLIIGFPTFRFGLDWVGNANDDWANYNLSAIRYLKSGFYQEPSIEALKAGADYPGFLWFLDAAEDSRPGCDILLAWVSGLVGRNPFFLFMPLILTFHSALCLAAGGLAMASVRQRSALFAALALTAIAPLSLYAIHQQLIAQVIGIAFMCATAVLTFVPFHEFRSRGRVALTSVIAAAYWLIYPETVPFFVLAFLLYHLAHLWTKDWGWSASWIILIPPAFACLALGPYSISFFFFLLKQFQNSGMQGVFDGISIFPYFLVPTGLAVLFGFSRLGELMSEPWLSLSIGAALLLSIFVAAGIVLGLRRKSAVASYLVVVGLAAVILVKQHNDFGVFKVAMFSQVFLWFSVVAVLTRVRSRVGIVAYLLVFSAVVFTDLKYTQSSLHDTFGGGSLIPGASRSHLLTRVLINEPGGTCDVNYDTANPPLIKVLGATRGCSKSFIARPPLFGDLAGAALTRVDRNPLHQKLGIVKFTDRAASELSPKTLSLSFPYPPLNGVPVVTTRSVVEYPRTVSDAADESIFNEVKTTSDDPQSRTSRLVFVNSSLGSHYYLPDYGITAVFETEPDAFFSGGKIAAVARYLLFRIESPAKVSRLVLDLTASILADGKSNLPPAVVIGEKAISVGLLGHGAARVVSPPFSPLVVDGVAYVLLDLGAQPKFLDVPRTGFMKLYGTNVPIDYRRMVAFVRQVRIIDANASDSPAIPSRLDMFPSGLGNRNLEFSGIYEDGWLGDDGFIVLSSDRPGKVLFRGLFPKGLGLDSVDLALTIEGGATIRKHLEPGPFELELPVSSSGPARIGFRFSAIGRLPAGDGRPAVALLSSVSIEPGGVNSSEQPVLPNLPKVIRGVGLEADGVFLDGWLARRGFVVINAARSGKVVLRGMVPGSIGLDDQEIKVSNGAGEMVHKELKAGPFEIEVPVKAGYSRLSIDFNQAANLPNGDGRNVAALLQSLTVTPTPE
;
A
#
# COMPACT_ATOMS: atom_id res chain seq x y z
N MET A 1 25.57 9.75 -4.68
CA MET A 1 25.38 8.28 -4.71
C MET A 1 26.39 7.66 -3.78
N SER A 2 25.97 6.82 -2.83
CA SER A 2 26.87 6.15 -1.87
C SER A 2 26.99 4.66 -2.23
N LEU A 3 28.21 4.13 -2.20
CA LEU A 3 28.49 2.69 -2.35
C LEU A 3 28.59 1.98 -1.00
N GLU A 4 28.55 2.73 0.12
CA GLU A 4 28.76 2.22 1.47
C GLU A 4 27.80 1.09 1.87
N PRO A 5 26.47 1.19 1.64
CA PRO A 5 25.54 0.13 2.05
C PRO A 5 25.81 -1.19 1.32
N LEU A 6 26.08 -1.11 0.02
CA LEU A 6 26.32 -2.28 -0.81
C LEU A 6 27.71 -2.90 -0.51
N ALA A 7 28.72 -2.06 -0.25
CA ALA A 7 30.02 -2.53 0.21
C ALA A 7 29.92 -3.29 1.55
N LEU A 8 29.08 -2.81 2.48
CA LEU A 8 28.80 -3.51 3.74
C LEU A 8 28.10 -4.85 3.49
N THR A 9 27.09 -4.91 2.61
CA THR A 9 26.45 -6.17 2.21
C THR A 9 27.46 -7.18 1.67
N PHE A 10 28.35 -6.75 0.77
CA PHE A 10 29.38 -7.64 0.24
C PHE A 10 30.41 -8.07 1.29
N ALA A 11 30.83 -7.16 2.17
CA ALA A 11 31.76 -7.47 3.25
C ALA A 11 31.18 -8.53 4.21
N LEU A 12 29.92 -8.38 4.61
CA LEU A 12 29.23 -9.36 5.45
C LEU A 12 29.07 -10.71 4.75
N LEU A 13 28.73 -10.70 3.46
CA LEU A 13 28.61 -11.94 2.67
C LEU A 13 29.94 -12.68 2.60
N VAL A 14 31.03 -11.98 2.26
CA VAL A 14 32.38 -12.56 2.20
C VAL A 14 32.82 -13.08 3.56
N PHE A 15 32.55 -12.32 4.62
CA PHE A 15 32.85 -12.73 6.00
C PHE A 15 32.15 -14.04 6.37
N TRP A 16 30.84 -14.15 6.16
CA TRP A 16 30.09 -15.37 6.51
C TRP A 16 30.39 -16.54 5.59
N ILE A 17 30.67 -16.31 4.31
CA ILE A 17 31.23 -17.34 3.43
C ILE A 17 32.56 -17.85 3.99
N GLY A 18 33.46 -16.95 4.40
CA GLY A 18 34.75 -17.29 4.99
C GLY A 18 34.62 -18.11 6.27
N LEU A 19 33.81 -17.63 7.22
CA LEU A 19 33.60 -18.28 8.51
C LEU A 19 32.91 -19.63 8.36
N GLY A 20 31.82 -19.69 7.58
CA GLY A 20 31.10 -20.93 7.40
C GLY A 20 31.85 -21.96 6.58
N TRP A 21 32.66 -21.53 5.61
CA TRP A 21 33.59 -22.45 4.93
C TRP A 21 34.58 -23.07 5.90
N SER A 22 35.16 -22.27 6.81
CA SER A 22 36.07 -22.76 7.84
C SER A 22 35.42 -23.81 8.74
N VAL A 23 34.18 -23.57 9.18
CA VAL A 23 33.41 -24.54 9.97
C VAL A 23 33.12 -25.82 9.17
N ILE A 24 32.71 -25.71 7.91
CA ILE A 24 32.44 -26.86 7.04
C ILE A 24 33.73 -27.65 6.76
N ALA A 25 34.85 -26.99 6.49
CA ALA A 25 36.13 -27.63 6.20
C ALA A 25 36.68 -28.44 7.39
N VAL A 26 36.34 -28.04 8.62
CA VAL A 26 36.66 -28.80 9.84
C VAL A 26 35.69 -29.95 10.03
N ALA A 27 34.38 -29.69 9.92
CA ALA A 27 33.35 -30.69 10.19
C ALA A 27 33.27 -31.77 9.10
N GLU A 28 33.19 -31.39 7.83
CA GLU A 28 32.99 -32.25 6.67
C GLU A 28 34.09 -31.98 5.60
N PRO A 29 35.33 -32.46 5.82
CA PRO A 29 36.46 -32.24 4.91
C PRO A 29 36.20 -32.58 3.45
N GLU A 30 35.40 -33.64 3.24
CA GLU A 30 35.17 -34.27 1.94
C GLU A 30 33.92 -33.72 1.25
N MET A 31 33.28 -32.68 1.81
CA MET A 31 32.11 -32.07 1.19
C MET A 31 32.47 -31.48 -0.18
N GLN A 32 31.68 -31.83 -1.19
CA GLN A 32 31.85 -31.29 -2.54
C GLN A 32 31.96 -29.75 -2.51
N PRO A 33 32.97 -29.14 -3.19
CA PRO A 33 33.25 -27.70 -3.06
C PRO A 33 32.06 -26.79 -3.36
N LEU A 34 31.25 -27.13 -4.37
CA LEU A 34 30.04 -26.36 -4.71
C LEU A 34 28.97 -26.44 -3.60
N LYS A 35 28.75 -27.63 -3.03
CA LYS A 35 27.81 -27.82 -1.92
C LYS A 35 28.26 -27.06 -0.68
N ALA A 36 29.55 -27.10 -0.37
CA ALA A 36 30.13 -26.36 0.74
C ALA A 36 30.06 -24.83 0.52
N LEU A 37 30.27 -24.33 -0.72
CA LEU A 37 30.08 -22.91 -1.06
C LEU A 37 28.62 -22.46 -0.83
N PHE A 38 27.65 -23.30 -1.21
CA PHE A 38 26.23 -23.02 -1.03
C PHE A 38 25.78 -22.99 0.43
N LEU A 39 26.38 -23.80 1.30
CA LEU A 39 26.06 -23.82 2.73
C LEU A 39 26.87 -22.82 3.56
N ALA A 40 28.04 -22.41 3.08
CA ALA A 40 28.96 -21.53 3.80
C ALA A 40 28.30 -20.28 4.41
N PRO A 41 27.55 -19.43 3.70
CA PRO A 41 27.02 -18.20 4.31
C PRO A 41 26.07 -18.48 5.48
N VAL A 42 25.16 -19.45 5.36
CA VAL A 42 24.21 -19.81 6.44
C VAL A 42 24.96 -20.42 7.63
N THR A 43 25.96 -21.27 7.39
CA THR A 43 26.81 -21.81 8.46
C THR A 43 27.59 -20.70 9.17
N GLY A 44 28.09 -19.70 8.45
CA GLY A 44 28.77 -18.55 9.02
C GLY A 44 27.86 -17.70 9.90
N VAL A 45 26.62 -17.48 9.47
CA VAL A 45 25.59 -16.80 10.29
C VAL A 45 25.32 -17.59 11.57
N ALA A 46 25.16 -18.92 11.49
CA ALA A 46 24.95 -19.77 12.67
C ALA A 46 26.12 -19.69 13.66
N ALA A 47 27.35 -19.80 13.15
CA ALA A 47 28.58 -19.74 13.94
C ALA A 47 28.80 -18.37 14.60
N THR A 48 28.25 -17.31 14.02
CA THR A 48 28.27 -15.95 14.60
C THR A 48 27.21 -15.81 15.68
N MET A 49 25.99 -16.25 15.38
CA MET A 49 24.82 -15.99 16.22
C MET A 49 24.85 -16.75 17.55
N LEU A 50 25.21 -18.04 17.55
CA LEU A 50 25.14 -18.84 18.78
C LEU A 50 26.07 -18.30 19.89
N PRO A 51 27.34 -17.93 19.63
CA PRO A 51 28.17 -17.26 20.63
C PRO A 51 27.63 -15.90 21.06
N ALA A 52 27.16 -15.07 20.11
CA ALA A 52 26.60 -13.76 20.43
C ALA A 52 25.36 -13.86 21.33
N PHE A 53 24.49 -14.83 21.05
CA PHE A 53 23.32 -15.16 21.85
C PHE A 53 23.71 -15.57 23.28
N TRP A 54 24.67 -16.49 23.43
CA TRP A 54 25.11 -16.92 24.76
C TRP A 54 25.77 -15.81 25.58
N LEU A 55 26.64 -15.02 24.97
CA LEU A 55 27.27 -13.88 25.65
C LEU A 55 26.21 -12.87 26.13
N ASN A 56 25.16 -12.64 25.34
CA ASN A 56 24.08 -11.74 25.74
C ASN A 56 23.15 -12.35 26.80
N ILE A 57 22.86 -13.65 26.74
CA ILE A 57 22.14 -14.36 27.80
C ILE A 57 22.89 -14.31 29.13
N LEU A 58 24.22 -14.39 29.10
CA LEU A 58 25.08 -14.23 30.27
C LEU A 58 25.10 -12.79 30.83
N GLY A 59 24.32 -11.87 30.23
CA GLY A 59 24.16 -10.51 30.72
C GLY A 59 25.07 -9.48 30.05
N LEU A 60 25.94 -9.89 29.11
CA LEU A 60 26.83 -8.94 28.44
C LEU A 60 26.07 -8.17 27.34
N PRO A 61 26.10 -6.83 27.34
CA PRO A 61 25.60 -6.05 26.22
C PRO A 61 26.37 -6.36 24.94
N VAL A 62 25.68 -6.47 23.80
CA VAL A 62 26.32 -6.80 22.52
C VAL A 62 27.39 -5.79 22.13
N GLY A 63 27.20 -4.51 22.48
CA GLY A 63 28.18 -3.46 22.23
C GLY A 63 29.54 -3.68 22.90
N SER A 64 29.62 -4.47 23.98
CA SER A 64 30.88 -4.72 24.69
C SER A 64 31.73 -5.83 24.07
N PHE A 65 31.10 -6.81 23.41
CA PHE A 65 31.80 -7.98 22.87
C PHE A 65 31.78 -8.11 21.34
N ALA A 66 31.01 -7.29 20.61
CA ALA A 66 30.89 -7.41 19.16
C ALA A 66 32.25 -7.43 18.44
N ARG A 67 33.11 -6.42 18.71
CA ARG A 67 34.44 -6.30 18.10
C ARG A 67 35.41 -7.40 18.57
N PRO A 68 35.56 -7.71 19.87
CA PRO A 68 36.35 -8.86 20.30
C PRO A 68 35.94 -10.17 19.63
N LEU A 69 34.63 -10.43 19.53
CA LEU A 69 34.11 -11.64 18.90
C LEU A 69 34.44 -11.70 17.40
N MET A 70 34.38 -10.56 16.71
CA MET A 70 34.80 -10.46 15.30
C MET A 70 36.29 -10.79 15.10
N VAL A 71 37.16 -10.33 16.01
CA VAL A 71 38.60 -10.67 15.96
C VAL A 71 38.79 -12.19 16.10
N VAL A 72 38.08 -12.83 17.04
CA VAL A 72 38.12 -14.29 17.21
C VAL A 72 37.70 -15.00 15.92
N PHE A 73 36.59 -14.59 15.30
CA PHE A 73 36.14 -15.18 14.04
C PHE A 73 37.12 -14.96 12.88
N CYS A 74 37.75 -13.79 12.79
CA CYS A 74 38.79 -13.54 11.79
C CYS A 74 40.00 -14.47 11.98
N CYS A 75 40.44 -14.67 13.22
CA CYS A 75 41.51 -15.62 13.55
C CYS A 75 41.13 -17.06 13.15
N ILE A 76 39.88 -17.47 13.40
CA ILE A 76 39.37 -18.78 12.97
C ILE A 76 39.41 -18.91 11.44
N ILE A 77 38.96 -17.88 10.70
CA ILE A 77 39.00 -17.86 9.24
C ILE A 77 40.43 -18.02 8.73
N VAL A 78 41.35 -17.17 9.19
CA VAL A 78 42.75 -17.18 8.74
C VAL A 78 43.41 -18.51 9.06
N THR A 79 43.25 -19.03 10.29
CA THR A 79 43.85 -20.29 10.72
C THR A 79 43.31 -21.47 9.91
N ALA A 80 41.99 -21.54 9.71
CA ALA A 80 41.37 -22.61 8.93
C ALA A 80 41.78 -22.55 7.46
N TRP A 81 41.91 -21.36 6.87
CA TRP A 81 42.31 -21.20 5.47
C TRP A 81 43.80 -21.46 5.23
N ILE A 82 44.66 -21.21 6.23
CA ILE A 82 46.07 -21.65 6.22
C ILE A 82 46.14 -23.18 6.22
N TRP A 83 45.34 -23.83 7.08
CA TRP A 83 45.34 -25.29 7.21
C TRP A 83 44.70 -26.00 6.02
N ARG A 84 43.56 -25.50 5.53
CA ARG A 84 42.78 -26.05 4.41
C ARG A 84 42.22 -24.93 3.53
N ARG A 85 42.94 -24.62 2.45
CA ARG A 85 42.55 -23.58 1.50
C ARG A 85 41.20 -23.92 0.81
N PRO A 86 40.35 -22.93 0.53
CA PRO A 86 39.14 -23.13 -0.26
C PRO A 86 39.48 -23.69 -1.64
N ALA A 87 38.81 -24.77 -2.03
CA ALA A 87 39.04 -25.47 -3.30
C ALA A 87 38.09 -25.01 -4.42
N TRP A 88 37.63 -23.76 -4.42
CA TRP A 88 36.72 -23.25 -5.44
C TRP A 88 37.46 -22.87 -6.72
N GLY A 89 37.02 -23.41 -7.86
CA GLY A 89 37.48 -22.98 -9.17
C GLY A 89 36.58 -21.90 -9.78
N ARG A 90 37.00 -21.35 -10.93
CA ARG A 90 36.17 -20.44 -11.75
C ARG A 90 34.80 -21.03 -12.10
N ARG A 91 34.71 -22.37 -12.19
CA ARG A 91 33.48 -23.12 -12.51
C ARG A 91 32.45 -23.12 -11.39
N GLU A 92 32.87 -23.04 -10.14
CA GLU A 92 31.98 -22.97 -8.98
C GLU A 92 31.56 -21.52 -8.72
N LEU A 93 32.48 -20.56 -8.92
CA LEU A 93 32.20 -19.14 -8.74
C LEU A 93 31.16 -18.58 -9.72
N ILE A 94 30.90 -19.23 -10.87
CA ILE A 94 29.84 -18.80 -11.80
C ILE A 94 28.46 -18.79 -11.13
N PHE A 95 28.22 -19.65 -10.13
CA PHE A 95 26.94 -19.69 -9.41
C PHE A 95 26.73 -18.50 -8.47
N ILE A 96 27.74 -17.67 -8.26
CA ILE A 96 27.58 -16.40 -7.54
C ILE A 96 26.97 -15.33 -8.45
N VAL A 97 27.14 -15.42 -9.77
CA VAL A 97 26.68 -14.39 -10.74
C VAL A 97 25.19 -14.05 -10.60
N PRO A 98 24.25 -15.03 -10.54
CA PRO A 98 22.83 -14.71 -10.37
C PRO A 98 22.53 -14.01 -9.05
N VAL A 99 23.27 -14.34 -7.99
CA VAL A 99 23.12 -13.74 -6.66
C VAL A 99 23.56 -12.26 -6.69
N ILE A 100 24.71 -11.97 -7.30
CA ILE A 100 25.19 -10.60 -7.48
C ILE A 100 24.24 -9.79 -8.37
N GLY A 101 23.77 -10.39 -9.47
CA GLY A 101 22.80 -9.75 -10.37
C GLY A 101 21.52 -9.35 -9.62
N ALA A 102 20.96 -10.26 -8.82
CA ALA A 102 19.80 -9.97 -7.99
C ALA A 102 20.08 -8.89 -6.94
N LEU A 103 21.22 -8.93 -6.25
CA LEU A 103 21.60 -7.89 -5.29
C LEU A 103 21.66 -6.50 -5.92
N LEU A 104 22.17 -6.39 -7.14
CA LEU A 104 22.27 -5.12 -7.85
C LEU A 104 20.91 -4.58 -8.28
N ILE A 105 19.98 -5.45 -8.68
CA ILE A 105 18.62 -5.06 -9.07
C ILE A 105 17.83 -4.66 -7.82
N ILE A 106 17.77 -5.54 -6.82
CA ILE A 106 16.97 -5.36 -5.60
C ILE A 106 17.54 -4.24 -4.73
N GLY A 107 18.86 -4.22 -4.57
CA GLY A 107 19.58 -3.23 -3.78
C GLY A 107 19.76 -1.90 -4.51
N PHE A 108 19.24 -1.74 -5.73
CA PHE A 108 19.40 -0.51 -6.50
C PHE A 108 19.02 0.78 -5.74
N PRO A 109 17.96 0.81 -4.91
CA PRO A 109 17.64 2.01 -4.13
C PRO A 109 18.76 2.47 -3.18
N THR A 110 19.68 1.59 -2.76
CA THR A 110 20.86 1.97 -1.95
C THR A 110 21.79 2.95 -2.66
N PHE A 111 21.91 2.89 -4.00
CA PHE A 111 22.73 3.86 -4.74
C PHE A 111 22.16 5.27 -4.67
N ARG A 112 20.81 5.36 -4.61
CA ARG A 112 20.09 6.63 -4.55
C ARG A 112 20.02 7.18 -3.13
N PHE A 113 19.62 6.37 -2.16
CA PHE A 113 19.32 6.82 -0.79
C PHE A 113 20.42 6.49 0.22
N GLY A 114 21.46 5.73 -0.15
CA GLY A 114 22.51 5.33 0.78
C GLY A 114 21.97 4.48 1.93
N LEU A 115 22.42 4.78 3.16
CA LEU A 115 21.95 4.11 4.38
C LEU A 115 20.57 4.61 4.84
N ASP A 116 20.05 5.69 4.26
CA ASP A 116 18.69 6.19 4.53
C ASP A 116 17.61 5.40 3.75
N TRP A 117 17.99 4.37 2.98
CA TRP A 117 16.99 3.54 2.33
C TRP A 117 16.14 2.81 3.37
N VAL A 118 14.89 3.25 3.48
CA VAL A 118 13.81 2.55 4.16
C VAL A 118 12.99 1.86 3.07
N GLY A 119 12.76 0.55 3.20
CA GLY A 119 11.90 -0.21 2.29
C GLY A 119 10.43 0.23 2.44
N ASN A 120 9.57 -0.73 2.75
CA ASN A 120 8.16 -0.45 3.01
C ASN A 120 7.87 -0.20 4.51
N ALA A 121 8.89 -0.26 5.38
CA ALA A 121 8.80 0.06 6.80
C ALA A 121 7.73 -0.74 7.57
N ASN A 122 7.68 -2.07 7.44
CA ASN A 122 6.68 -2.83 8.19
C ASN A 122 6.86 -2.72 9.73
N ASP A 123 5.86 -3.13 10.51
CA ASP A 123 5.93 -3.01 11.97
C ASP A 123 7.00 -3.91 12.63
N ASP A 124 7.21 -5.10 12.07
CA ASP A 124 8.24 -6.05 12.52
C ASP A 124 9.66 -5.48 12.37
N TRP A 125 9.93 -4.77 11.27
CA TRP A 125 11.20 -4.08 11.02
C TRP A 125 11.53 -3.14 12.16
N ALA A 126 10.58 -2.33 12.59
CA ALA A 126 10.80 -1.41 13.69
C ALA A 126 11.00 -2.13 15.04
N ASN A 127 10.33 -3.27 15.28
CA ASN A 127 10.61 -4.12 16.44
C ASN A 127 12.06 -4.62 16.45
N TYR A 128 12.51 -5.21 15.32
CA TYR A 128 13.88 -5.74 15.20
C TYR A 128 14.94 -4.67 15.51
N ASN A 129 14.73 -3.44 15.04
CA ASN A 129 15.65 -2.35 15.28
C ASN A 129 15.65 -1.88 16.74
N LEU A 130 14.48 -1.74 17.37
CA LEU A 130 14.39 -1.35 18.78
C LEU A 130 14.95 -2.44 19.71
N SER A 131 14.65 -3.72 19.47
CA SER A 131 15.26 -4.84 20.20
C SER A 131 16.77 -4.87 20.02
N ALA A 132 17.29 -4.62 18.81
CA ALA A 132 18.73 -4.49 18.59
C ALA A 132 19.35 -3.33 19.39
N ILE A 133 18.71 -2.16 19.45
CA ILE A 133 19.15 -1.01 20.28
C ILE A 133 19.21 -1.39 21.76
N ARG A 134 18.23 -2.15 22.24
CA ARG A 134 18.22 -2.69 23.59
C ARG A 134 19.40 -3.64 23.81
N TYR A 135 19.61 -4.63 22.95
CA TYR A 135 20.71 -5.61 23.10
C TYR A 135 22.11 -5.00 23.01
N LEU A 136 22.28 -3.89 22.28
CA LEU A 136 23.55 -3.15 22.27
C LEU A 136 23.97 -2.68 23.67
N LYS A 137 22.99 -2.34 24.52
CA LYS A 137 23.19 -1.68 25.81
C LYS A 137 22.86 -2.58 27.01
N SER A 138 22.17 -3.70 26.80
CA SER A 138 21.65 -4.53 27.87
C SER A 138 21.73 -6.03 27.56
N GLY A 139 21.84 -6.85 28.61
CA GLY A 139 21.75 -8.31 28.52
C GLY A 139 20.33 -8.80 28.21
N PHE A 140 20.21 -10.07 27.80
CA PHE A 140 18.95 -10.64 27.32
C PHE A 140 17.81 -10.59 28.36
N TYR A 141 18.10 -10.97 29.59
CA TYR A 141 17.12 -10.97 30.68
C TYR A 141 17.17 -9.70 31.55
N GLN A 142 18.05 -8.74 31.22
CA GLN A 142 18.22 -7.53 32.02
C GLN A 142 16.95 -6.68 32.00
N GLU A 143 16.34 -6.49 33.17
CA GLU A 143 15.12 -5.71 33.37
C GLU A 143 15.35 -4.23 32.99
N PRO A 144 14.44 -3.60 32.22
CA PRO A 144 14.46 -2.16 31.98
C PRO A 144 13.96 -1.37 33.20
N SER A 145 14.30 -0.08 33.29
CA SER A 145 13.76 0.81 34.34
C SER A 145 12.29 1.13 34.04
N ILE A 146 11.41 0.80 34.98
CA ILE A 146 9.97 1.11 34.89
C ILE A 146 9.76 2.63 34.86
N GLU A 147 10.56 3.37 35.62
CA GLU A 147 10.51 4.83 35.70
C GLU A 147 10.86 5.48 34.35
N ALA A 148 11.92 5.01 33.69
CA ALA A 148 12.31 5.50 32.37
C ALA A 148 11.27 5.16 31.29
N LEU A 149 10.68 3.96 31.35
CA LEU A 149 9.59 3.55 30.45
C LEU A 149 8.35 4.42 30.64
N LYS A 150 7.95 4.62 31.90
CA LYS A 150 6.80 5.44 32.29
C LYS A 150 6.98 6.91 31.91
N ALA A 151 8.21 7.43 32.00
CA ALA A 151 8.57 8.77 31.57
C ALA A 151 8.78 8.90 30.05
N GLY A 152 8.53 7.85 29.25
CA GLY A 152 8.69 7.90 27.79
C GLY A 152 10.14 8.12 27.33
N ALA A 153 11.14 7.77 28.14
CA ALA A 153 12.56 8.02 27.90
C ALA A 153 13.34 6.77 27.41
N ASP A 154 12.73 5.57 27.43
CA ASP A 154 13.37 4.32 26.97
C ASP A 154 12.41 3.39 26.22
N TYR A 155 11.91 3.81 25.06
CA TYR A 155 11.07 2.93 24.23
C TYR A 155 11.70 1.58 23.84
N PRO A 156 13.01 1.48 23.52
CA PRO A 156 13.66 0.19 23.31
C PRO A 156 13.49 -0.79 24.48
N GLY A 157 13.36 -0.29 25.71
CA GLY A 157 13.15 -1.12 26.89
C GLY A 157 11.81 -1.88 26.89
N PHE A 158 10.75 -1.37 26.25
CA PHE A 158 9.47 -2.08 26.14
C PHE A 158 9.59 -3.40 25.35
N LEU A 159 10.59 -3.52 24.48
CA LEU A 159 10.80 -4.76 23.72
C LEU A 159 11.25 -5.92 24.62
N TRP A 160 11.66 -5.66 25.87
CA TRP A 160 11.87 -6.71 26.86
C TRP A 160 10.61 -7.56 27.09
N PHE A 161 9.41 -6.96 27.06
CA PHE A 161 8.16 -7.71 27.22
C PHE A 161 7.93 -8.67 26.04
N LEU A 162 8.28 -8.25 24.83
CA LEU A 162 8.17 -9.09 23.64
C LEU A 162 9.24 -10.20 23.66
N ASP A 163 10.49 -9.86 23.96
CA ASP A 163 11.64 -10.77 23.91
C ASP A 163 11.63 -11.79 25.06
N ALA A 164 11.57 -11.31 26.30
CA ALA A 164 11.75 -12.13 27.50
C ALA A 164 10.43 -12.66 28.08
N ALA A 165 9.36 -11.84 28.12
CA ALA A 165 8.10 -12.25 28.76
C ALA A 165 7.13 -12.97 27.79
N GLU A 166 7.18 -12.66 26.49
CA GLU A 166 6.37 -13.30 25.46
C GLU A 166 7.10 -14.37 24.63
N ASP A 167 8.32 -14.75 25.05
CA ASP A 167 9.17 -15.78 24.43
C ASP A 167 9.44 -15.55 22.94
N SER A 168 9.48 -14.28 22.48
CA SER A 168 9.73 -14.02 21.06
C SER A 168 11.16 -14.39 20.64
N ARG A 169 11.35 -14.58 19.34
CA ARG A 169 12.59 -15.11 18.75
C ARG A 169 13.64 -14.00 18.58
N PRO A 170 14.83 -14.09 19.22
CA PRO A 170 15.77 -12.95 19.25
C PRO A 170 16.92 -13.04 18.23
N GLY A 171 16.93 -14.07 17.38
CA GLY A 171 18.10 -14.37 16.54
C GLY A 171 18.49 -13.22 15.60
N CYS A 172 17.52 -12.62 14.92
CA CYS A 172 17.78 -11.51 14.00
C CYS A 172 18.14 -10.21 14.73
N ASP A 173 17.51 -9.95 15.87
CA ASP A 173 17.74 -8.79 16.73
C ASP A 173 19.18 -8.76 17.24
N ILE A 174 19.67 -9.91 17.71
CA ILE A 174 21.05 -10.07 18.22
C ILE A 174 22.07 -9.96 17.09
N LEU A 175 21.79 -10.54 15.92
CA LEU A 175 22.67 -10.39 14.75
C LEU A 175 22.74 -8.93 14.28
N LEU A 176 21.60 -8.24 14.24
CA LEU A 176 21.53 -6.83 13.89
C LEU A 176 22.26 -5.96 14.93
N ALA A 177 22.09 -6.24 16.22
CA ALA A 177 22.85 -5.61 17.30
C ALA A 177 24.36 -5.88 17.17
N TRP A 178 24.76 -7.09 16.79
CA TRP A 178 26.17 -7.45 16.62
C TRP A 178 26.79 -6.65 15.48
N VAL A 179 26.14 -6.62 14.30
CA VAL A 179 26.60 -5.79 13.16
C VAL A 179 26.63 -4.32 13.54
N SER A 180 25.63 -3.83 14.28
CA SER A 180 25.61 -2.46 14.81
C SER A 180 26.78 -2.17 15.76
N GLY A 181 27.12 -3.10 16.66
CA GLY A 181 28.28 -2.98 17.56
C GLY A 181 29.62 -2.99 16.82
N LEU A 182 29.71 -3.66 15.66
CA LEU A 182 30.90 -3.61 14.81
C LEU A 182 31.06 -2.25 14.14
N VAL A 183 30.02 -1.81 13.43
CA VAL A 183 30.05 -0.62 12.58
C VAL A 183 29.95 0.67 13.40
N GLY A 184 29.30 0.63 14.58
CA GLY A 184 29.07 1.80 15.43
C GLY A 184 27.95 2.72 14.91
N ARG A 185 26.98 2.17 14.17
CA ARG A 185 25.81 2.89 13.63
C ARG A 185 24.52 2.37 14.24
N ASN A 186 23.49 3.21 14.32
CA ASN A 186 22.17 2.78 14.78
C ASN A 186 21.64 1.62 13.88
N PRO A 187 21.06 0.56 14.46
CA PRO A 187 20.48 -0.58 13.72
C PRO A 187 19.64 -0.21 12.51
N PHE A 188 18.86 0.88 12.58
CA PHE A 188 17.98 1.32 11.49
C PHE A 188 18.72 1.52 10.16
N PHE A 189 19.95 2.05 10.19
CA PHE A 189 20.79 2.25 9.00
C PHE A 189 21.38 0.94 8.44
N LEU A 190 21.49 -0.10 9.27
CA LEU A 190 22.20 -1.34 8.95
C LEU A 190 21.25 -2.47 8.54
N PHE A 191 19.94 -2.27 8.73
CA PHE A 191 18.93 -3.28 8.42
C PHE A 191 18.93 -3.68 6.94
N MET A 192 18.90 -2.72 6.02
CA MET A 192 18.85 -3.02 4.58
C MET A 192 20.12 -3.73 4.08
N PRO A 193 21.34 -3.30 4.44
CA PRO A 193 22.55 -4.05 4.11
C PRO A 193 22.54 -5.51 4.62
N LEU A 194 22.02 -5.71 5.83
CA LEU A 194 21.94 -7.02 6.47
C LEU A 194 20.95 -7.96 5.76
N ILE A 195 19.71 -7.52 5.51
CA ILE A 195 18.70 -8.35 4.85
C ILE A 195 19.09 -8.70 3.41
N LEU A 196 19.79 -7.81 2.68
CA LEU A 196 20.36 -8.13 1.37
C LEU A 196 21.43 -9.24 1.46
N THR A 197 22.25 -9.21 2.52
CA THR A 197 23.23 -10.28 2.77
C THR A 197 22.52 -11.60 3.04
N PHE A 198 21.43 -11.58 3.81
CA PHE A 198 20.61 -12.76 4.07
C PHE A 198 19.90 -13.28 2.82
N HIS A 199 19.48 -12.41 1.89
CA HIS A 199 18.96 -12.87 0.59
C HIS A 199 20.01 -13.64 -0.20
N SER A 200 21.27 -13.22 -0.13
CA SER A 200 22.38 -13.95 -0.76
C SER A 200 22.58 -15.33 -0.12
N ALA A 201 22.51 -15.41 1.21
CA ALA A 201 22.56 -16.66 1.93
C ALA A 201 21.38 -17.59 1.58
N LEU A 202 20.17 -17.04 1.44
CA LEU A 202 18.99 -17.75 0.97
C LEU A 202 19.19 -18.34 -0.43
N CYS A 203 19.62 -17.53 -1.39
CA CYS A 203 19.85 -17.99 -2.76
C CYS A 203 20.84 -19.15 -2.80
N LEU A 204 21.97 -19.01 -2.10
CA LEU A 204 23.03 -20.03 -2.07
C LEU A 204 22.56 -21.31 -1.37
N ALA A 205 21.92 -21.21 -0.19
CA ALA A 205 21.40 -22.38 0.52
C ALA A 205 20.29 -23.11 -0.27
N ALA A 206 19.40 -22.35 -0.92
CA ALA A 206 18.39 -22.90 -1.81
C ALA A 206 19.02 -23.60 -3.02
N GLY A 207 20.08 -23.03 -3.61
CA GLY A 207 20.88 -23.69 -4.66
C GLY A 207 21.46 -25.02 -4.20
N GLY A 208 21.94 -25.10 -2.95
CA GLY A 208 22.37 -26.35 -2.31
C GLY A 208 21.28 -27.41 -2.28
N LEU A 209 20.03 -27.03 -1.98
CA LEU A 209 18.90 -27.95 -1.99
C LEU A 209 18.47 -28.34 -3.41
N ALA A 210 18.56 -27.40 -4.36
CA ALA A 210 18.22 -27.64 -5.75
C ALA A 210 19.14 -28.70 -6.39
N MET A 211 20.40 -28.82 -5.93
CA MET A 211 21.33 -29.87 -6.39
C MET A 211 20.79 -31.29 -6.18
N ALA A 212 19.92 -31.52 -5.19
CA ALA A 212 19.30 -32.82 -4.97
C ALA A 212 18.26 -33.17 -6.05
N SER A 213 17.63 -32.16 -6.65
CA SER A 213 16.55 -32.33 -7.64
C SER A 213 17.02 -32.13 -9.08
N VAL A 214 18.07 -31.32 -9.28
CA VAL A 214 18.55 -30.86 -10.58
C VAL A 214 20.02 -31.24 -10.77
N ARG A 215 20.28 -32.22 -11.65
CA ARG A 215 21.64 -32.76 -11.88
C ARG A 215 22.48 -31.95 -12.88
N GLN A 216 21.85 -31.24 -13.81
CA GLN A 216 22.56 -30.49 -14.84
C GLN A 216 23.00 -29.13 -14.31
N ARG A 217 24.27 -28.75 -14.50
CA ARG A 217 24.81 -27.46 -14.03
C ARG A 217 24.07 -26.26 -14.64
N SER A 218 23.70 -26.31 -15.92
CA SER A 218 22.91 -25.25 -16.58
C SER A 218 21.52 -25.11 -15.99
N ALA A 219 20.85 -26.22 -15.71
CA ALA A 219 19.54 -26.24 -15.06
C ALA A 219 19.60 -25.73 -13.62
N LEU A 220 20.67 -26.08 -12.88
CA LEU A 220 20.91 -25.56 -11.54
C LEU A 220 21.13 -24.04 -11.56
N PHE A 221 21.89 -23.54 -12.54
CA PHE A 221 22.07 -22.11 -12.75
C PHE A 221 20.75 -21.41 -13.07
N ALA A 222 19.93 -22.00 -13.95
CA ALA A 222 18.61 -21.47 -14.32
C ALA A 222 17.63 -21.44 -13.13
N ALA A 223 17.64 -22.48 -12.30
CA ALA A 223 16.87 -22.55 -11.06
C ALA A 223 17.32 -21.47 -10.07
N LEU A 224 18.63 -21.34 -9.86
CA LEU A 224 19.20 -20.32 -8.98
C LEU A 224 18.89 -18.90 -9.47
N ALA A 225 18.93 -18.67 -10.78
CA ALA A 225 18.57 -17.37 -11.36
C ALA A 225 17.12 -17.00 -11.07
N LEU A 226 16.15 -17.89 -11.28
CA LEU A 226 14.74 -17.62 -10.93
C LEU A 226 14.53 -17.41 -9.43
N THR A 227 15.20 -18.20 -8.59
CA THR A 227 15.13 -18.04 -7.13
C THR A 227 15.69 -16.69 -6.69
N ALA A 228 16.77 -16.21 -7.31
CA ALA A 228 17.43 -14.96 -6.93
C ALA A 228 16.55 -13.73 -7.17
N ILE A 229 15.67 -13.78 -8.19
CA ILE A 229 14.72 -12.71 -8.54
C ILE A 229 13.27 -13.09 -8.24
N ALA A 230 13.03 -14.08 -7.37
CA ALA A 230 11.69 -14.59 -7.07
C ALA A 230 10.82 -13.50 -6.40
N PRO A 231 9.69 -13.05 -7.00
CA PRO A 231 9.06 -11.79 -6.57
C PRO A 231 8.51 -11.76 -5.15
N LEU A 232 8.16 -12.91 -4.54
CA LEU A 232 7.76 -12.96 -3.12
C LEU A 232 8.96 -12.91 -2.18
N SER A 233 10.13 -13.43 -2.58
CA SER A 233 11.38 -13.22 -1.85
C SER A 233 11.78 -11.75 -1.89
N LEU A 234 11.58 -11.09 -3.03
CA LEU A 234 11.85 -9.66 -3.19
C LEU A 234 10.87 -8.80 -2.39
N TYR A 235 9.59 -9.16 -2.42
CA TYR A 235 8.60 -8.55 -1.54
C TYR A 235 9.01 -8.69 -0.08
N ALA A 236 9.54 -9.85 0.35
CA ALA A 236 10.05 -10.03 1.71
C ALA A 236 11.17 -9.04 2.06
N ILE A 237 12.06 -8.72 1.12
CA ILE A 237 13.15 -7.76 1.32
C ILE A 237 12.59 -6.33 1.42
N HIS A 238 11.73 -5.94 0.49
CA HIS A 238 11.12 -4.61 0.48
C HIS A 238 10.20 -4.38 1.68
N GLN A 239 9.43 -5.41 2.08
CA GLN A 239 8.69 -5.41 3.35
C GLN A 239 9.57 -5.65 4.57
N GLN A 240 10.88 -5.85 4.43
CA GLN A 240 11.80 -5.94 5.55
C GLN A 240 11.51 -7.12 6.51
N LEU A 241 11.05 -8.26 5.97
CA LEU A 241 10.80 -9.52 6.68
C LEU A 241 12.09 -10.32 6.92
N ILE A 242 13.01 -9.75 7.69
CA ILE A 242 14.39 -10.25 7.85
C ILE A 242 14.47 -11.70 8.34
N ALA A 243 13.70 -12.06 9.38
CA ALA A 243 13.71 -13.41 9.95
C ALA A 243 13.22 -14.46 8.95
N GLN A 244 12.26 -14.12 8.09
CA GLN A 244 11.77 -15.03 7.07
C GLN A 244 12.82 -15.28 5.98
N VAL A 245 13.50 -14.22 5.51
CA VAL A 245 14.53 -14.33 4.46
C VAL A 245 15.66 -15.27 4.91
N ILE A 246 16.24 -15.03 6.09
CA ILE A 246 17.31 -15.90 6.60
C ILE A 246 16.79 -17.25 7.13
N GLY A 247 15.58 -17.29 7.67
CA GLY A 247 14.94 -18.49 8.19
C GLY A 247 14.71 -19.57 7.12
N ILE A 248 14.26 -19.17 5.93
CA ILE A 248 14.13 -20.09 4.79
C ILE A 248 15.52 -20.59 4.35
N ALA A 249 16.57 -19.75 4.42
CA ALA A 249 17.93 -20.17 4.14
C ALA A 249 18.40 -21.27 5.12
N PHE A 250 18.11 -21.10 6.41
CA PHE A 250 18.36 -22.10 7.45
C PHE A 250 17.60 -23.39 7.22
N MET A 251 16.32 -23.30 6.85
CA MET A 251 15.51 -24.46 6.49
C MET A 251 16.11 -25.22 5.29
N CYS A 252 16.50 -24.50 4.22
CA CYS A 252 17.17 -25.10 3.06
C CYS A 252 18.49 -25.76 3.44
N ALA A 253 19.36 -25.09 4.21
CA ALA A 253 20.64 -25.62 4.65
C ALA A 253 20.47 -26.88 5.51
N THR A 254 19.50 -26.87 6.42
CA THR A 254 19.16 -28.05 7.25
C THR A 254 18.67 -29.20 6.36
N ALA A 255 17.79 -28.92 5.38
CA ALA A 255 17.29 -29.94 4.45
C ALA A 255 18.41 -30.56 3.62
N VAL A 256 19.40 -29.77 3.17
CA VAL A 256 20.57 -30.25 2.41
C VAL A 256 21.42 -31.26 3.18
N LEU A 257 21.42 -31.17 4.52
CA LEU A 257 22.18 -32.05 5.40
C LEU A 257 21.38 -33.26 5.88
N THR A 258 20.06 -33.12 6.05
CA THR A 258 19.21 -34.17 6.67
C THR A 258 18.36 -34.95 5.69
N PHE A 259 18.02 -34.43 4.50
CA PHE A 259 17.22 -35.14 3.50
C PHE A 259 18.14 -36.03 2.66
N VAL A 260 18.76 -36.99 3.35
CA VAL A 260 19.70 -37.98 2.82
C VAL A 260 19.40 -39.32 3.50
N PRO A 261 19.77 -40.47 2.91
CA PRO A 261 19.67 -41.76 3.61
C PRO A 261 20.46 -41.76 4.93
N PHE A 262 20.00 -42.48 5.97
CA PHE A 262 20.61 -42.41 7.31
C PHE A 262 22.07 -42.88 7.35
N HIS A 263 22.50 -43.75 6.43
CA HIS A 263 23.90 -44.17 6.36
C HIS A 263 24.84 -43.01 5.99
N GLU A 264 24.40 -42.07 5.13
CA GLU A 264 25.15 -40.85 4.81
C GLU A 264 25.12 -39.84 5.98
N PHE A 265 24.12 -39.93 6.84
CA PHE A 265 23.99 -39.11 8.03
C PHE A 265 24.90 -39.56 9.18
N ARG A 266 25.54 -40.74 9.09
CA ARG A 266 26.44 -41.27 10.12
C ARG A 266 27.69 -40.43 10.37
N SER A 267 28.07 -39.56 9.44
CA SER A 267 29.26 -38.74 9.61
C SER A 267 29.11 -37.83 10.83
N ARG A 268 30.05 -37.95 11.79
CA ARG A 268 30.08 -37.11 13.01
C ARG A 268 30.13 -35.62 12.65
N GLY A 269 30.83 -35.29 11.56
CA GLY A 269 30.92 -33.94 11.00
C GLY A 269 29.57 -33.38 10.59
N ARG A 270 28.85 -34.12 9.76
CA ARG A 270 27.52 -33.76 9.26
C ARG A 270 26.52 -33.60 10.40
N VAL A 271 26.56 -34.50 11.39
CA VAL A 271 25.71 -34.37 12.60
C VAL A 271 26.04 -33.07 13.33
N ALA A 272 27.31 -32.80 13.63
CA ALA A 272 27.72 -31.58 14.32
C ALA A 272 27.31 -30.30 13.57
N LEU A 273 27.55 -30.27 12.24
CA LEU A 273 27.16 -29.15 11.39
C LEU A 273 25.63 -28.94 11.36
N THR A 274 24.87 -30.04 11.25
CA THR A 274 23.40 -30.00 11.29
C THR A 274 22.93 -29.47 12.63
N SER A 275 23.52 -29.89 13.74
CA SER A 275 23.17 -29.44 15.09
C SER A 275 23.36 -27.94 15.28
N VAL A 276 24.48 -27.38 14.80
CA VAL A 276 24.76 -25.94 14.86
C VAL A 276 23.76 -25.14 14.02
N ILE A 277 23.51 -25.57 12.79
CA ILE A 277 22.55 -24.91 11.88
C ILE A 277 21.11 -25.03 12.43
N ALA A 278 20.72 -26.17 12.99
CA ALA A 278 19.40 -26.38 13.57
C ALA A 278 19.16 -25.53 14.81
N ALA A 279 20.16 -25.41 15.71
CA ALA A 279 20.07 -24.54 16.88
C ALA A 279 19.85 -23.07 16.45
N ALA A 280 20.61 -22.62 15.45
CA ALA A 280 20.44 -21.29 14.89
C ALA A 280 19.08 -21.10 14.20
N TYR A 281 18.62 -22.10 13.45
CA TYR A 281 17.32 -22.08 12.80
C TYR A 281 16.18 -21.85 13.80
N TRP A 282 16.21 -22.56 14.94
CA TRP A 282 15.18 -22.43 15.99
C TRP A 282 15.16 -21.05 16.66
N LEU A 283 16.30 -20.35 16.71
CA LEU A 283 16.40 -18.98 17.22
C LEU A 283 15.90 -17.91 16.24
N ILE A 284 15.99 -18.17 14.94
CA ILE A 284 15.71 -17.17 13.89
C ILE A 284 14.30 -17.29 13.35
N TYR A 285 13.83 -18.51 13.05
CA TYR A 285 12.55 -18.71 12.37
C TYR A 285 11.89 -20.05 12.74
N PRO A 286 11.48 -20.21 14.01
CA PRO A 286 10.81 -21.41 14.50
C PRO A 286 9.53 -21.74 13.74
N GLU A 287 8.79 -20.76 13.21
CA GLU A 287 7.48 -20.94 12.56
C GLU A 287 7.50 -21.92 11.38
N THR A 288 8.64 -22.06 10.69
CA THR A 288 8.76 -23.00 9.57
C THR A 288 9.19 -24.41 9.99
N VAL A 289 9.56 -24.62 11.26
CA VAL A 289 10.02 -25.91 11.80
C VAL A 289 8.96 -27.01 11.65
N PRO A 290 7.65 -26.80 11.95
CA PRO A 290 6.64 -27.84 11.77
C PRO A 290 6.53 -28.33 10.32
N PHE A 291 6.55 -27.41 9.34
CA PHE A 291 6.51 -27.77 7.91
C PHE A 291 7.76 -28.54 7.50
N PHE A 292 8.93 -28.13 7.99
CA PHE A 292 10.19 -28.85 7.78
C PHE A 292 10.11 -30.27 8.35
N VAL A 293 9.66 -30.45 9.60
CA VAL A 293 9.57 -31.76 10.25
C VAL A 293 8.61 -32.69 9.50
N LEU A 294 7.44 -32.19 9.08
CA LEU A 294 6.50 -32.99 8.29
C LEU A 294 7.08 -33.38 6.93
N ALA A 295 7.77 -32.47 6.25
CA ALA A 295 8.41 -32.74 4.96
C ALA A 295 9.56 -33.74 5.11
N PHE A 296 10.32 -33.59 6.20
CA PHE A 296 11.38 -34.49 6.61
C PHE A 296 10.85 -35.91 6.82
N LEU A 297 9.76 -36.05 7.58
CA LEU A 297 9.10 -37.34 7.83
C LEU A 297 8.61 -37.95 6.52
N LEU A 298 7.93 -37.18 5.66
CA LEU A 298 7.43 -37.67 4.37
C LEU A 298 8.56 -38.17 3.45
N TYR A 299 9.66 -37.41 3.38
CA TYR A 299 10.86 -37.82 2.63
C TYR A 299 11.41 -39.15 3.15
N HIS A 300 11.48 -39.29 4.46
CA HIS A 300 12.00 -40.46 5.14
C HIS A 300 11.08 -41.68 4.96
N LEU A 301 9.76 -41.51 5.11
CA LEU A 301 8.77 -42.56 4.85
C LEU A 301 8.89 -43.12 3.42
N ALA A 302 9.13 -42.26 2.41
CA ALA A 302 9.32 -42.69 1.02
C ALA A 302 10.58 -43.57 0.82
N HIS A 303 11.54 -43.54 1.75
CA HIS A 303 12.80 -44.26 1.70
C HIS A 303 12.90 -45.46 2.65
N LEU A 304 11.93 -45.66 3.54
CA LEU A 304 11.92 -46.75 4.56
C LEU A 304 12.21 -48.14 3.99
N TRP A 305 11.76 -48.42 2.77
CA TRP A 305 11.87 -49.75 2.13
C TRP A 305 13.02 -49.85 1.12
N THR A 306 13.92 -48.87 1.10
CA THR A 306 15.16 -48.95 0.31
C THR A 306 16.22 -49.75 1.06
N LYS A 307 16.99 -50.57 0.34
CA LYS A 307 18.11 -51.33 0.93
C LYS A 307 19.15 -50.41 1.59
N ASP A 308 19.19 -49.14 1.17
CA ASP A 308 20.13 -48.12 1.62
C ASP A 308 19.67 -47.35 2.88
N TRP A 309 18.55 -47.76 3.49
CA TRP A 309 17.93 -47.03 4.60
C TRP A 309 18.77 -46.99 5.88
N GLY A 310 19.45 -48.09 6.22
CA GLY A 310 20.37 -48.15 7.37
C GLY A 310 19.69 -48.02 8.75
N TRP A 311 18.77 -48.93 9.09
CA TRP A 311 18.03 -48.94 10.37
C TRP A 311 18.89 -48.80 11.63
N SER A 312 20.11 -49.36 11.63
CA SER A 312 21.04 -49.25 12.76
C SER A 312 21.59 -47.83 13.00
N ALA A 313 21.35 -46.90 12.07
CA ALA A 313 21.74 -45.49 12.14
C ALA A 313 20.57 -44.54 12.48
N SER A 314 19.33 -45.03 12.55
CA SER A 314 18.15 -44.17 12.62
C SER A 314 18.11 -43.30 13.89
N TRP A 315 18.65 -43.79 15.02
CA TRP A 315 18.72 -43.04 16.28
C TRP A 315 19.60 -41.78 16.20
N ILE A 316 20.58 -41.73 15.28
CA ILE A 316 21.52 -40.60 15.10
C ILE A 316 20.76 -39.32 14.77
N ILE A 317 19.58 -39.41 14.19
CA ILE A 317 18.78 -38.23 13.86
C ILE A 317 18.18 -37.50 15.07
N LEU A 318 18.14 -38.16 16.22
CA LEU A 318 17.72 -37.50 17.46
C LEU A 318 18.83 -36.60 18.01
N ILE A 319 20.08 -36.74 17.52
CA ILE A 319 21.22 -35.97 18.01
C ILE A 319 21.10 -34.47 17.67
N PRO A 320 20.85 -34.04 16.41
CA PRO A 320 20.71 -32.61 16.11
C PRO A 320 19.65 -31.86 16.91
N PRO A 321 18.39 -32.35 17.04
CA PRO A 321 17.40 -31.66 17.86
C PRO A 321 17.75 -31.71 19.35
N ALA A 322 18.32 -32.81 19.87
CA ALA A 322 18.77 -32.87 21.26
C ALA A 322 19.91 -31.88 21.54
N PHE A 323 20.89 -31.79 20.63
CA PHE A 323 21.95 -30.79 20.72
C PHE A 323 21.40 -29.38 20.57
N ALA A 324 20.43 -29.14 19.68
CA ALA A 324 19.79 -27.83 19.57
C ALA A 324 19.15 -27.42 20.90
N CYS A 325 18.45 -28.31 21.60
CA CYS A 325 17.96 -28.04 22.95
C CYS A 325 19.11 -27.69 23.92
N LEU A 326 20.20 -28.46 23.92
CA LEU A 326 21.37 -28.20 24.78
C LEU A 326 22.05 -26.86 24.46
N ALA A 327 22.23 -26.57 23.18
CA ALA A 327 22.89 -25.37 22.67
C ALA A 327 22.05 -24.11 22.87
N LEU A 328 20.73 -24.24 23.00
CA LEU A 328 19.85 -23.12 23.37
C LEU A 328 19.66 -22.99 24.87
N GLY A 329 20.02 -24.02 25.65
CA GLY A 329 19.91 -24.01 27.10
C GLY A 329 18.48 -23.69 27.56
N PRO A 330 18.30 -22.76 28.51
CA PRO A 330 16.96 -22.38 29.02
C PRO A 330 15.99 -21.92 27.91
N TYR A 331 16.50 -21.29 26.85
CA TYR A 331 15.67 -20.78 25.76
C TYR A 331 14.99 -21.90 24.95
N SER A 332 15.46 -23.16 25.01
CA SER A 332 14.77 -24.26 24.32
C SER A 332 13.32 -24.43 24.81
N ILE A 333 13.04 -24.05 26.07
CA ILE A 333 11.69 -24.05 26.64
C ILE A 333 10.87 -22.89 26.06
N SER A 334 11.45 -21.68 25.99
CA SER A 334 10.84 -20.52 25.32
C SER A 334 10.47 -20.81 23.87
N PHE A 335 11.36 -21.47 23.12
CA PHE A 335 11.09 -21.93 21.75
C PHE A 335 9.82 -22.80 21.66
N PHE A 336 9.63 -23.73 22.59
CA PHE A 336 8.45 -24.61 22.61
C PHE A 336 7.16 -23.80 22.87
N PHE A 337 7.16 -22.91 23.86
CA PHE A 337 6.00 -22.07 24.18
C PHE A 337 5.70 -21.05 23.08
N PHE A 338 6.73 -20.54 22.41
CA PHE A 338 6.57 -19.71 21.22
C PHE A 338 5.84 -20.46 20.09
N LEU A 339 6.24 -21.70 19.78
CA LEU A 339 5.55 -22.51 18.76
C LEU A 339 4.10 -22.81 19.13
N LEU A 340 3.84 -23.13 20.39
CA LEU A 340 2.49 -23.35 20.89
C LEU A 340 1.62 -22.10 20.74
N LYS A 341 2.17 -20.91 21.06
CA LYS A 341 1.53 -19.62 20.85
C LYS A 341 1.21 -19.36 19.38
N GLN A 342 2.16 -19.63 18.47
CA GLN A 342 1.92 -19.47 17.03
C GLN A 342 0.80 -20.40 16.54
N PHE A 343 0.77 -21.65 17.01
CA PHE A 343 -0.31 -22.58 16.69
C PHE A 343 -1.67 -22.08 17.18
N GLN A 344 -1.77 -21.65 18.44
CA GLN A 344 -3.01 -21.11 19.02
C GLN A 344 -3.50 -19.85 18.31
N ASN A 345 -2.60 -18.93 17.96
CA ASN A 345 -2.95 -17.66 17.32
C ASN A 345 -3.25 -17.82 15.82
N SER A 346 -2.69 -18.84 15.15
CA SER A 346 -2.91 -19.08 13.72
C SER A 346 -4.37 -19.36 13.36
N GLY A 347 -5.17 -19.91 14.28
CA GLY A 347 -6.61 -20.13 14.08
C GLY A 347 -7.49 -18.89 14.28
N MET A 348 -6.94 -17.80 14.85
CA MET A 348 -7.70 -16.58 15.18
C MET A 348 -7.57 -15.46 14.13
N GLN A 349 -6.73 -15.64 13.10
CA GLN A 349 -6.49 -14.67 12.02
C GLN A 349 -7.21 -15.08 10.71
N GLY A 350 -8.39 -15.68 10.82
CA GLY A 350 -9.27 -15.95 9.69
C GLY A 350 -9.98 -14.70 9.17
N VAL A 351 -10.65 -14.84 8.02
CA VAL A 351 -11.62 -13.85 7.53
C VAL A 351 -12.70 -13.65 8.60
N PHE A 352 -12.72 -12.48 9.23
CA PHE A 352 -13.72 -12.12 10.23
C PHE A 352 -14.80 -11.27 9.57
N ASP A 353 -16.05 -11.69 9.64
CA ASP A 353 -17.20 -11.01 9.00
C ASP A 353 -16.99 -10.75 7.48
N GLY A 354 -16.39 -11.72 6.77
CA GLY A 354 -16.11 -11.62 5.33
C GLY A 354 -14.90 -10.74 4.98
N ILE A 355 -14.21 -10.15 5.98
CA ILE A 355 -13.04 -9.28 5.78
C ILE A 355 -11.75 -10.02 6.12
N SER A 356 -10.80 -10.02 5.18
CA SER A 356 -9.39 -10.27 5.45
C SER A 356 -8.64 -8.94 5.44
N ILE A 357 -7.82 -8.68 6.46
CA ILE A 357 -6.89 -7.54 6.49
C ILE A 357 -5.64 -7.76 5.62
N PHE A 358 -5.49 -8.97 5.07
CA PHE A 358 -4.46 -9.35 4.12
C PHE A 358 -5.09 -10.07 2.91
N PRO A 359 -5.97 -9.41 2.12
CA PRO A 359 -6.76 -10.04 1.06
C PRO A 359 -5.89 -10.31 -0.18
N TYR A 360 -4.83 -11.11 -0.05
CA TYR A 360 -3.79 -11.25 -1.06
C TYR A 360 -3.94 -12.49 -1.93
N PHE A 361 -4.29 -13.62 -1.32
CA PHE A 361 -4.33 -14.91 -2.02
C PHE A 361 -5.74 -15.48 -2.15
N LEU A 362 -6.71 -14.98 -1.39
CA LEU A 362 -8.13 -15.30 -1.56
C LEU A 362 -8.87 -14.36 -2.53
N VAL A 363 -8.15 -13.46 -3.21
CA VAL A 363 -8.66 -12.58 -4.28
C VAL A 363 -8.13 -13.00 -5.66
N PRO A 364 -8.72 -12.53 -6.78
CA PRO A 364 -8.37 -12.99 -8.13
C PRO A 364 -6.90 -12.89 -8.53
N THR A 365 -6.13 -11.96 -7.96
CA THR A 365 -4.71 -11.76 -8.29
C THR A 365 -3.79 -12.79 -7.63
N GLY A 366 -4.25 -13.50 -6.60
CA GLY A 366 -3.41 -14.33 -5.73
C GLY A 366 -2.56 -15.37 -6.46
N LEU A 367 -3.14 -16.05 -7.45
CA LEU A 367 -2.40 -17.08 -8.20
C LEU A 367 -1.35 -16.47 -9.14
N ALA A 368 -1.66 -15.32 -9.76
CA ALA A 368 -0.70 -14.57 -10.56
C ALA A 368 0.47 -14.07 -9.70
N VAL A 369 0.18 -13.63 -8.48
CA VAL A 369 1.21 -13.21 -7.50
C VAL A 369 2.09 -14.38 -7.07
N LEU A 370 1.54 -15.59 -6.88
CA LEU A 370 2.31 -16.79 -6.49
C LEU A 370 3.51 -17.05 -7.43
N PHE A 371 3.31 -16.89 -8.73
CA PHE A 371 4.34 -17.06 -9.76
C PHE A 371 5.01 -15.75 -10.18
N GLY A 372 4.68 -14.63 -9.53
CA GLY A 372 5.35 -13.36 -9.76
C GLY A 372 4.99 -12.69 -11.09
N PHE A 373 3.79 -12.92 -11.61
CA PHE A 373 3.26 -12.23 -12.79
C PHE A 373 2.53 -10.93 -12.46
N SER A 374 2.17 -10.74 -11.19
CA SER A 374 1.67 -9.48 -10.65
C SER A 374 2.37 -9.17 -9.33
N ARG A 375 2.42 -7.88 -8.98
CA ARG A 375 2.84 -7.42 -7.66
C ARG A 375 1.74 -7.68 -6.63
N LEU A 376 2.13 -7.94 -5.39
CA LEU A 376 1.17 -8.05 -4.30
C LEU A 376 0.40 -6.72 -4.13
N GLY A 377 -0.93 -6.77 -4.09
CA GLY A 377 -1.80 -5.58 -4.01
C GLY A 377 -2.07 -4.88 -5.34
N GLU A 378 -1.49 -5.31 -6.46
CA GLU A 378 -1.78 -4.75 -7.79
C GLU A 378 -2.95 -5.49 -8.44
N LEU A 379 -4.03 -4.75 -8.74
CA LEU A 379 -5.13 -5.23 -9.58
C LEU A 379 -4.91 -4.76 -11.03
N MET A 380 -4.42 -5.66 -11.88
CA MET A 380 -4.16 -5.37 -13.29
C MET A 380 -5.47 -5.16 -14.06
N SER A 381 -5.44 -4.31 -15.09
CA SER A 381 -6.55 -4.18 -16.02
C SER A 381 -6.70 -5.40 -16.93
N GLU A 382 -7.92 -5.68 -17.40
CA GLU A 382 -8.15 -6.71 -18.41
C GLU A 382 -7.59 -6.26 -19.78
N PRO A 383 -7.09 -7.19 -20.63
CA PRO A 383 -7.06 -8.65 -20.48
C PRO A 383 -5.87 -9.20 -19.67
N TRP A 384 -4.98 -8.33 -19.18
CA TRP A 384 -3.71 -8.74 -18.59
C TRP A 384 -3.86 -9.54 -17.30
N LEU A 385 -4.87 -9.20 -16.49
CA LEU A 385 -5.21 -9.97 -15.30
C LEU A 385 -5.60 -11.41 -15.66
N SER A 386 -6.54 -11.58 -16.62
CA SER A 386 -6.94 -12.90 -17.08
C SER A 386 -5.80 -13.70 -17.70
N LEU A 387 -4.95 -13.07 -18.51
CA LEU A 387 -3.75 -13.71 -19.08
C LEU A 387 -2.78 -14.18 -17.98
N SER A 388 -2.58 -13.37 -16.94
CA SER A 388 -1.70 -13.70 -15.83
C SER A 388 -2.24 -14.84 -14.98
N ILE A 389 -3.55 -14.84 -14.69
CA ILE A 389 -4.24 -15.95 -14.01
C ILE A 389 -4.12 -17.24 -14.84
N GLY A 390 -4.37 -17.16 -16.15
CA GLY A 390 -4.26 -18.30 -17.06
C GLY A 390 -2.84 -18.89 -17.11
N ALA A 391 -1.82 -18.03 -17.24
CA ALA A 391 -0.42 -18.46 -17.21
C ALA A 391 -0.04 -19.09 -15.87
N ALA A 392 -0.54 -18.54 -14.76
CA ALA A 392 -0.30 -19.08 -13.42
C ALA A 392 -0.97 -20.44 -13.21
N LEU A 393 -2.20 -20.64 -13.70
CA LEU A 393 -2.88 -21.94 -13.71
C LEU A 393 -2.08 -22.99 -14.48
N LEU A 394 -1.53 -22.62 -15.64
CA LEU A 394 -0.66 -23.50 -16.41
C LEU A 394 0.59 -23.88 -15.61
N LEU A 395 1.28 -22.91 -14.99
CA LEU A 395 2.43 -23.20 -14.14
C LEU A 395 2.09 -24.06 -12.92
N SER A 396 0.91 -23.92 -12.32
CA SER A 396 0.43 -24.82 -11.27
C SER A 396 0.37 -26.28 -11.75
N ILE A 397 -0.05 -26.52 -12.99
CA ILE A 397 -0.04 -27.87 -13.60
C ILE A 397 1.40 -28.39 -13.75
N PHE A 398 2.33 -27.54 -14.22
CA PHE A 398 3.75 -27.90 -14.30
C PHE A 398 4.35 -28.23 -12.93
N VAL A 399 4.02 -27.44 -11.89
CA VAL A 399 4.43 -27.70 -10.52
C VAL A 399 3.87 -29.05 -10.05
N ALA A 400 2.58 -29.32 -10.27
CA ALA A 400 1.96 -30.59 -9.88
C ALA A 400 2.64 -31.78 -10.57
N ALA A 401 2.92 -31.68 -11.87
CA ALA A 401 3.68 -32.68 -12.60
C ALA A 401 5.10 -32.85 -12.02
N GLY A 402 5.78 -31.75 -11.69
CA GLY A 402 7.09 -31.75 -11.05
C GLY A 402 7.08 -32.40 -9.66
N ILE A 403 6.03 -32.18 -8.86
CA ILE A 403 5.82 -32.84 -7.56
C ILE A 403 5.68 -34.35 -7.77
N VAL A 404 4.80 -34.81 -8.67
CA VAL A 404 4.60 -36.25 -8.93
C VAL A 404 5.91 -36.91 -9.39
N LEU A 405 6.62 -36.27 -10.33
CA LEU A 405 7.91 -36.73 -10.82
C LEU A 405 8.99 -36.73 -9.72
N GLY A 406 8.96 -35.74 -8.84
CA GLY A 406 9.85 -35.61 -7.71
C GLY A 406 9.59 -36.67 -6.64
N LEU A 407 8.34 -36.95 -6.29
CA LEU A 407 7.96 -38.02 -5.36
C LEU A 407 8.38 -39.40 -5.87
N ARG A 408 8.22 -39.68 -7.17
CA ARG A 408 8.74 -40.92 -7.79
C ARG A 408 10.26 -41.05 -7.66
N ARG A 409 10.98 -39.93 -7.65
CA ARG A 409 12.43 -39.86 -7.42
C ARG A 409 12.80 -39.65 -5.96
N LYS A 410 11.80 -39.64 -5.07
CA LYS A 410 11.94 -39.39 -3.64
C LYS A 410 12.71 -38.09 -3.34
N SER A 411 12.39 -37.02 -4.08
CA SER A 411 13.03 -35.70 -3.94
C SER A 411 12.58 -34.97 -2.68
N ALA A 412 13.53 -34.34 -1.99
CA ALA A 412 13.30 -33.45 -0.86
C ALA A 412 12.35 -32.29 -1.16
N VAL A 413 12.54 -31.65 -2.32
CA VAL A 413 11.73 -30.50 -2.76
C VAL A 413 10.28 -30.92 -2.94
N ALA A 414 10.04 -32.12 -3.49
CA ALA A 414 8.68 -32.62 -3.68
C ALA A 414 7.98 -32.93 -2.35
N SER A 415 8.68 -33.53 -1.38
CA SER A 415 8.13 -33.77 -0.04
C SER A 415 7.70 -32.47 0.64
N TYR A 416 8.52 -31.41 0.54
CA TYR A 416 8.18 -30.10 1.09
C TYR A 416 6.96 -29.48 0.41
N LEU A 417 6.93 -29.48 -0.93
CA LEU A 417 5.81 -28.93 -1.70
C LEU A 417 4.49 -29.66 -1.43
N VAL A 418 4.50 -30.97 -1.14
CA VAL A 418 3.29 -31.70 -0.72
C VAL A 418 2.78 -31.19 0.63
N VAL A 419 3.65 -31.07 1.63
CA VAL A 419 3.27 -30.62 2.98
C VAL A 419 2.70 -29.21 2.94
N VAL A 420 3.39 -28.30 2.26
CA VAL A 420 2.95 -26.92 2.07
C VAL A 420 1.65 -26.87 1.27
N GLY A 421 1.52 -27.67 0.20
CA GLY A 421 0.29 -27.74 -0.59
C GLY A 421 -0.92 -28.19 0.23
N LEU A 422 -0.73 -29.19 1.10
CA LEU A 422 -1.78 -29.64 2.03
C LEU A 422 -2.15 -28.55 3.05
N ALA A 423 -1.15 -27.87 3.62
CA ALA A 423 -1.38 -26.74 4.52
C ALA A 423 -2.14 -25.61 3.83
N ALA A 424 -1.76 -25.25 2.59
CA ALA A 424 -2.45 -24.24 1.80
C ALA A 424 -3.93 -24.61 1.57
N VAL A 425 -4.24 -25.88 1.24
CA VAL A 425 -5.63 -26.35 1.09
C VAL A 425 -6.41 -26.22 2.40
N ILE A 426 -5.82 -26.55 3.54
CA ILE A 426 -6.45 -26.40 4.86
C ILE A 426 -6.73 -24.93 5.15
N LEU A 427 -5.75 -24.05 4.94
CA LEU A 427 -5.85 -22.63 5.22
C LEU A 427 -6.87 -21.92 4.31
N VAL A 428 -6.93 -22.29 3.03
CA VAL A 428 -7.97 -21.79 2.10
C VAL A 428 -9.36 -22.21 2.58
N LYS A 429 -9.55 -23.46 3.01
CA LYS A 429 -10.83 -23.94 3.57
C LYS A 429 -11.21 -23.23 4.87
N GLN A 430 -10.23 -22.85 5.67
CA GLN A 430 -10.41 -22.08 6.91
C GLN A 430 -10.58 -20.57 6.66
N HIS A 431 -10.54 -20.11 5.41
CA HIS A 431 -10.54 -18.70 5.06
C HIS A 431 -9.43 -17.92 5.80
N ASN A 432 -8.27 -18.54 5.99
CA ASN A 432 -7.12 -17.94 6.67
C ASN A 432 -6.14 -17.35 5.64
N ASP A 433 -6.46 -16.18 5.10
CA ASP A 433 -5.68 -15.57 4.02
C ASP A 433 -4.25 -15.21 4.46
N PHE A 434 -4.07 -14.72 5.70
CA PHE A 434 -2.73 -14.44 6.21
C PHE A 434 -1.85 -15.69 6.25
N GLY A 435 -2.42 -16.82 6.67
CA GLY A 435 -1.75 -18.12 6.61
C GLY A 435 -1.42 -18.55 5.18
N VAL A 436 -2.37 -18.40 4.24
CA VAL A 436 -2.13 -18.72 2.81
C VAL A 436 -1.01 -17.84 2.24
N PHE A 437 -1.03 -16.55 2.54
CA PHE A 437 0.02 -15.59 2.19
C PHE A 437 1.39 -16.04 2.70
N LYS A 438 1.51 -16.42 3.98
CA LYS A 438 2.77 -16.92 4.55
C LYS A 438 3.26 -18.19 3.86
N VAL A 439 2.38 -19.17 3.66
CA VAL A 439 2.73 -20.44 3.01
C VAL A 439 3.11 -20.24 1.53
N ALA A 440 2.48 -19.31 0.82
CA ALA A 440 2.88 -18.90 -0.53
C ALA A 440 4.32 -18.36 -0.54
N MET A 441 4.66 -17.47 0.40
CA MET A 441 6.02 -16.96 0.52
C MET A 441 7.05 -18.05 0.86
N PHE A 442 6.70 -19.00 1.73
CA PHE A 442 7.60 -20.11 2.11
C PHE A 442 7.89 -21.06 0.94
N SER A 443 6.94 -21.19 0.01
CA SER A 443 6.99 -22.21 -1.05
C SER A 443 7.61 -21.73 -2.35
N GLN A 444 7.62 -20.43 -2.66
CA GLN A 444 7.95 -19.92 -4.00
C GLN A 444 9.31 -20.41 -4.52
N VAL A 445 10.33 -20.41 -3.66
CA VAL A 445 11.68 -20.91 -4.02
C VAL A 445 11.62 -22.37 -4.52
N PHE A 446 10.82 -23.21 -3.86
CA PHE A 446 10.65 -24.63 -4.20
C PHE A 446 9.80 -24.83 -5.45
N LEU A 447 8.82 -23.95 -5.71
CA LEU A 447 8.03 -23.97 -6.93
C LEU A 447 8.92 -23.79 -8.17
N TRP A 448 9.87 -22.86 -8.13
CA TRP A 448 10.81 -22.63 -9.22
C TRP A 448 11.71 -23.83 -9.50
N PHE A 449 12.16 -24.54 -8.46
CA PHE A 449 12.92 -25.78 -8.62
C PHE A 449 12.10 -26.86 -9.32
N SER A 450 10.81 -27.00 -8.95
CA SER A 450 9.89 -27.93 -9.60
C SER A 450 9.70 -27.58 -11.08
N VAL A 451 9.44 -26.30 -11.40
CA VAL A 451 9.25 -25.83 -12.78
C VAL A 451 10.50 -26.09 -13.64
N VAL A 452 11.69 -25.70 -13.18
CA VAL A 452 12.94 -25.91 -13.94
C VAL A 452 13.27 -27.40 -14.10
N ALA A 453 12.98 -28.22 -13.09
CA ALA A 453 13.18 -29.67 -13.18
C ALA A 453 12.28 -30.35 -14.23
N VAL A 454 11.11 -29.78 -14.53
CA VAL A 454 10.21 -30.25 -15.60
C VAL A 454 10.64 -29.70 -16.97
N LEU A 455 10.89 -28.39 -17.07
CA LEU A 455 11.29 -27.73 -18.33
C LEU A 455 12.56 -28.35 -18.92
N THR A 456 13.52 -28.76 -18.09
CA THR A 456 14.78 -29.38 -18.53
C THR A 456 14.62 -30.78 -19.13
N ARG A 457 13.45 -31.42 -18.96
CA ARG A 457 13.11 -32.69 -19.61
C ARG A 457 12.50 -32.49 -20.99
N VAL A 458 11.86 -31.34 -21.21
CA VAL A 458 11.40 -30.89 -22.53
C VAL A 458 12.63 -30.37 -23.28
N ARG A 459 13.51 -31.29 -23.70
CA ARG A 459 14.76 -30.99 -24.42
C ARG A 459 14.49 -30.48 -25.84
N SER A 460 13.90 -29.30 -25.95
CA SER A 460 13.61 -28.61 -27.21
C SER A 460 13.81 -27.11 -27.06
N ARG A 461 13.85 -26.39 -28.19
CA ARG A 461 13.83 -24.91 -28.20
C ARG A 461 12.65 -24.35 -27.40
N VAL A 462 11.54 -25.09 -27.30
CA VAL A 462 10.33 -24.71 -26.56
C VAL A 462 10.60 -24.58 -25.06
N GLY A 463 11.34 -25.51 -24.44
CA GLY A 463 11.66 -25.44 -23.01
C GLY A 463 12.51 -24.23 -22.64
N ILE A 464 13.44 -23.84 -23.52
CA ILE A 464 14.27 -22.64 -23.37
C ILE A 464 13.42 -21.37 -23.53
N VAL A 465 12.59 -21.30 -24.58
CA VAL A 465 11.70 -20.15 -24.83
C VAL A 465 10.73 -19.98 -23.66
N ALA A 466 10.12 -21.07 -23.16
CA ALA A 466 9.23 -21.03 -22.01
C ALA A 466 9.95 -20.50 -20.74
N TYR A 467 11.18 -20.96 -20.49
CA TYR A 467 11.99 -20.43 -19.38
C TYR A 467 12.26 -18.93 -19.53
N LEU A 468 12.68 -18.49 -20.73
CA LEU A 468 12.98 -17.08 -20.98
C LEU A 468 11.74 -16.19 -20.83
N LEU A 469 10.56 -16.67 -21.24
CA LEU A 469 9.30 -15.95 -21.03
C LEU A 469 8.97 -15.80 -19.54
N VAL A 470 9.05 -16.89 -18.76
CA VAL A 470 8.81 -16.85 -17.31
C VAL A 470 9.83 -15.94 -16.63
N PHE A 471 11.11 -16.08 -16.97
CA PHE A 471 12.18 -15.22 -16.45
C PHE A 471 11.93 -13.76 -16.76
N SER A 472 11.56 -13.41 -18.00
CA SER A 472 11.27 -12.03 -18.39
C SER A 472 10.07 -11.44 -17.66
N ALA A 473 9.00 -12.23 -17.47
CA ALA A 473 7.83 -11.80 -16.71
C ALA A 473 8.18 -11.54 -15.23
N VAL A 474 8.99 -12.41 -14.63
CA VAL A 474 9.48 -12.26 -13.26
C VAL A 474 10.38 -11.02 -13.11
N VAL A 475 11.32 -10.80 -14.03
CA VAL A 475 12.17 -9.59 -14.06
C VAL A 475 11.31 -8.32 -14.19
N PHE A 476 10.27 -8.35 -15.03
CA PHE A 476 9.38 -7.20 -15.18
C PHE A 476 8.66 -6.85 -13.87
N THR A 477 8.17 -7.86 -13.14
CA THR A 477 7.56 -7.66 -11.81
C THR A 477 8.58 -7.16 -10.78
N ASP A 478 9.82 -7.66 -10.82
CA ASP A 478 10.92 -7.17 -9.98
C ASP A 478 11.22 -5.68 -10.22
N LEU A 479 11.33 -5.28 -11.48
CA LEU A 479 11.52 -3.87 -11.84
C LEU A 479 10.39 -2.98 -11.31
N LYS A 480 9.14 -3.48 -11.29
CA LYS A 480 8.01 -2.76 -10.67
C LYS A 480 8.19 -2.60 -9.15
N TYR A 481 8.61 -3.65 -8.42
CA TYR A 481 8.89 -3.54 -6.98
C TYR A 481 9.99 -2.52 -6.70
N THR A 482 11.09 -2.60 -7.44
CA THR A 482 12.22 -1.68 -7.33
C THR A 482 11.79 -0.24 -7.66
N GLN A 483 10.99 -0.05 -8.72
CA GLN A 483 10.42 1.26 -9.06
C GLN A 483 9.54 1.81 -7.94
N SER A 484 8.64 1.01 -7.36
CA SER A 484 7.81 1.45 -6.23
C SER A 484 8.67 1.90 -5.05
N SER A 485 9.74 1.17 -4.72
CA SER A 485 10.66 1.57 -3.64
C SER A 485 11.47 2.83 -3.96
N LEU A 486 11.83 3.07 -5.22
CA LEU A 486 12.47 4.33 -5.65
C LEU A 486 11.49 5.52 -5.65
N HIS A 487 10.22 5.25 -5.94
CA HIS A 487 9.19 6.27 -5.91
C HIS A 487 8.86 6.65 -4.48
N ASP A 488 8.88 5.72 -3.53
CA ASP A 488 8.67 6.01 -2.11
C ASP A 488 7.41 6.87 -1.91
N THR A 489 6.34 6.51 -2.64
CA THR A 489 5.08 7.27 -2.70
C THR A 489 3.98 6.55 -1.94
N PHE A 490 2.98 7.34 -1.54
CA PHE A 490 1.70 6.92 -1.00
C PHE A 490 1.01 5.82 -1.82
N GLY A 491 0.33 4.88 -1.15
CA GLY A 491 -0.43 3.80 -1.79
C GLY A 491 0.43 2.71 -2.45
N GLY A 492 1.77 2.80 -2.36
CA GLY A 492 2.70 1.81 -2.90
C GLY A 492 2.90 0.57 -2.03
N GLY A 493 2.28 0.53 -0.84
CA GLY A 493 2.54 -0.46 0.21
C GLY A 493 3.70 -0.10 1.14
N SER A 494 4.19 1.15 1.08
CA SER A 494 5.10 1.73 2.08
C SER A 494 4.29 2.26 3.25
N LEU A 495 4.62 1.84 4.48
CA LEU A 495 3.96 2.30 5.69
C LEU A 495 4.47 3.67 6.15
N ILE A 496 5.64 4.12 5.69
CA ILE A 496 6.14 5.50 5.88
C ILE A 496 6.54 6.06 4.51
N PRO A 497 5.58 6.47 3.68
CA PRO A 497 5.85 7.12 2.40
C PRO A 497 6.83 8.30 2.52
N GLY A 498 7.74 8.40 1.55
CA GLY A 498 8.74 9.46 1.50
C GLY A 498 9.87 9.33 2.53
N ALA A 499 9.93 8.26 3.33
CA ALA A 499 10.96 8.09 4.37
C ALA A 499 12.39 8.10 3.81
N SER A 500 12.62 7.45 2.67
CA SER A 500 13.94 7.43 2.02
C SER A 500 14.24 8.77 1.38
N ARG A 501 13.26 9.38 0.69
CA ARG A 501 13.43 10.67 0.01
C ARG A 501 13.70 11.83 0.98
N SER A 502 13.04 11.81 2.13
CA SER A 502 13.19 12.83 3.18
C SER A 502 14.42 12.61 4.07
N HIS A 503 15.19 11.54 3.83
CA HIS A 503 16.30 11.12 4.70
C HIS A 503 15.85 11.00 6.17
N LEU A 504 14.70 10.36 6.38
CA LEU A 504 14.03 10.27 7.68
C LEU A 504 14.98 9.78 8.78
N LEU A 505 15.76 8.73 8.51
CA LEU A 505 16.67 8.14 9.50
C LEU A 505 17.76 9.14 9.90
N THR A 506 18.42 9.79 8.95
CA THR A 506 19.41 10.84 9.25
C THR A 506 18.79 12.02 9.98
N ARG A 507 17.61 12.47 9.57
CA ARG A 507 16.90 13.59 10.20
C ARG A 507 16.54 13.30 11.65
N VAL A 508 16.04 12.10 11.93
CA VAL A 508 15.50 11.71 13.25
C VAL A 508 16.55 11.07 14.16
N LEU A 509 17.58 10.40 13.65
CA LEU A 509 18.53 9.65 14.49
C LEU A 509 19.92 10.28 14.57
N ILE A 510 20.22 11.28 13.72
CA ILE A 510 21.50 11.98 13.72
C ILE A 510 21.29 13.48 13.97
N ASN A 511 20.38 14.10 13.23
CA ASN A 511 20.18 15.55 13.22
C ASN A 511 18.98 16.00 14.08
N GLU A 512 18.63 15.29 15.17
CA GLU A 512 17.44 15.64 15.98
C GLU A 512 17.46 17.15 16.34
N PRO A 513 16.44 17.93 15.97
CA PRO A 513 16.39 19.35 16.32
C PRO A 513 16.29 19.53 17.84
N GLY A 514 16.86 20.60 18.38
CA GLY A 514 17.02 20.86 19.82
C GLY A 514 15.74 21.07 20.66
N GLY A 515 14.57 20.60 20.22
CA GLY A 515 13.28 20.73 20.91
C GLY A 515 12.37 19.50 20.79
N THR A 516 12.93 18.30 20.61
CA THR A 516 12.23 17.01 20.37
C THR A 516 12.01 16.16 21.63
N CYS A 517 12.47 16.63 22.79
CA CYS A 517 12.20 16.01 24.08
C CYS A 517 11.11 16.78 24.83
N ASP A 518 10.41 16.09 25.72
CA ASP A 518 9.25 16.56 26.47
C ASP A 518 8.13 17.05 25.55
N VAL A 519 7.86 16.27 24.49
CA VAL A 519 6.82 16.57 23.50
C VAL A 519 5.89 15.38 23.25
N ASN A 520 4.65 15.68 22.89
CA ASN A 520 3.73 14.72 22.30
C ASN A 520 3.90 14.74 20.78
N TYR A 521 3.98 13.56 20.18
CA TYR A 521 3.93 13.38 18.74
C TYR A 521 2.51 13.01 18.31
N ASP A 522 2.01 13.77 17.34
CA ASP A 522 0.77 13.50 16.61
C ASP A 522 1.08 12.66 15.37
N THR A 523 1.32 11.36 15.58
CA THR A 523 1.44 10.37 14.51
C THR A 523 0.81 9.06 14.94
N ALA A 524 0.01 8.47 14.05
CA ALA A 524 -0.61 7.17 14.25
C ALA A 524 0.15 6.02 13.57
N ASN A 525 1.29 6.33 12.96
CA ASN A 525 2.06 5.40 12.14
C ASN A 525 3.01 4.55 13.02
N PRO A 526 2.75 3.23 13.22
CA PRO A 526 3.54 2.36 14.11
C PRO A 526 5.06 2.39 13.87
N PRO A 527 5.56 2.10 12.66
CA PRO A 527 7.00 2.07 12.42
C PRO A 527 7.62 3.46 12.61
N LEU A 528 6.91 4.55 12.28
CA LEU A 528 7.40 5.91 12.52
C LEU A 528 7.48 6.24 14.03
N ILE A 529 6.45 5.89 14.81
CA ILE A 529 6.45 6.01 16.28
C ILE A 529 7.69 5.32 16.86
N LYS A 530 8.01 4.11 16.38
CA LYS A 530 9.15 3.33 16.85
C LYS A 530 10.49 3.93 16.42
N VAL A 531 10.60 4.50 15.21
CA VAL A 531 11.78 5.28 14.80
C VAL A 531 11.98 6.48 15.72
N LEU A 532 10.92 7.24 16.01
CA LEU A 532 10.97 8.41 16.89
C LEU A 532 11.31 8.02 18.35
N GLY A 533 10.87 6.84 18.79
CA GLY A 533 11.19 6.29 20.11
C GLY A 533 12.61 5.70 20.23
N ALA A 534 13.37 5.60 19.14
CA ALA A 534 14.68 4.93 19.15
C ALA A 534 15.75 5.65 20.01
N THR A 535 15.58 6.95 20.25
CA THR A 535 16.51 7.78 21.03
C THR A 535 16.24 7.64 22.52
N ARG A 536 17.21 7.07 23.27
CA ARG A 536 17.13 6.97 24.74
C ARG A 536 17.45 8.28 25.45
N GLY A 537 16.85 8.50 26.60
CA GLY A 537 17.10 9.67 27.46
C GLY A 537 16.41 10.95 27.00
N CYS A 538 15.58 10.85 25.96
CA CYS A 538 14.73 11.92 25.46
C CYS A 538 13.29 11.49 25.68
N SER A 539 12.62 12.17 26.61
CA SER A 539 11.24 11.90 27.00
C SER A 539 10.29 12.27 25.84
N LYS A 540 9.48 11.33 25.37
CA LYS A 540 8.51 11.56 24.29
C LYS A 540 7.17 10.91 24.64
N SER A 541 6.09 11.36 24.01
CA SER A 541 4.78 10.71 24.07
C SER A 541 4.16 10.59 22.68
N PHE A 542 3.28 9.62 22.47
CA PHE A 542 2.56 9.40 21.21
C PHE A 542 1.07 9.35 21.53
N ILE A 543 0.30 10.32 21.04
CA ILE A 543 -1.10 10.56 21.48
C ILE A 543 -2.16 10.21 20.43
N ALA A 544 -1.78 10.04 19.15
CA ALA A 544 -2.73 9.80 18.06
C ALA A 544 -3.19 8.34 17.92
N ARG A 545 -2.74 7.44 18.80
CA ARG A 545 -2.95 6.00 18.69
C ARG A 545 -3.09 5.35 20.06
N PRO A 546 -3.77 4.20 20.20
CA PRO A 546 -3.66 3.36 21.38
C PRO A 546 -2.19 3.10 21.72
N PRO A 547 -1.88 2.91 23.02
CA PRO A 547 -0.50 2.90 23.50
C PRO A 547 0.21 1.60 23.10
N LEU A 548 0.77 1.59 21.90
CA LEU A 548 1.54 0.48 21.31
C LEU A 548 2.50 -0.18 22.29
N PHE A 549 3.19 0.63 23.08
CA PHE A 549 4.19 0.18 24.04
C PHE A 549 3.57 -0.27 25.37
N GLY A 550 2.54 0.43 25.87
CA GLY A 550 1.82 0.04 27.08
C GLY A 550 1.09 -1.31 26.92
N ASP A 551 0.55 -1.56 25.72
CA ASP A 551 -0.12 -2.81 25.37
C ASP A 551 0.84 -4.02 25.43
N LEU A 552 2.14 -3.85 25.18
CA LEU A 552 3.11 -4.93 25.30
C LEU A 552 3.21 -5.46 26.74
N ALA A 553 3.19 -4.57 27.73
CA ALA A 553 3.24 -4.96 29.13
C ALA A 553 1.95 -5.69 29.56
N GLY A 554 0.79 -5.19 29.13
CA GLY A 554 -0.50 -5.82 29.39
C GLY A 554 -0.64 -7.18 28.71
N ALA A 555 -0.23 -7.31 27.45
CA ALA A 555 -0.26 -8.57 26.71
C ALA A 555 0.66 -9.62 27.35
N ALA A 556 1.87 -9.21 27.75
CA ALA A 556 2.81 -10.07 28.46
C ALA A 556 2.22 -10.60 29.77
N LEU A 557 1.57 -9.75 30.56
CA LEU A 557 0.94 -10.15 31.83
C LEU A 557 -0.03 -11.33 31.66
N THR A 558 -0.83 -11.34 30.60
CA THR A 558 -1.81 -12.42 30.35
C THR A 558 -1.19 -13.77 29.97
N ARG A 559 0.11 -13.81 29.68
CA ARG A 559 0.80 -14.97 29.10
C ARG A 559 2.05 -15.39 29.84
N VAL A 560 2.62 -14.52 30.69
CA VAL A 560 3.93 -14.73 31.31
C VAL A 560 3.98 -16.03 32.14
N ASP A 561 2.87 -16.45 32.75
CA ASP A 561 2.79 -17.67 33.56
C ASP A 561 2.75 -18.97 32.74
N ARG A 562 2.62 -18.90 31.41
CA ARG A 562 2.57 -20.11 30.55
C ARG A 562 3.92 -20.85 30.56
N ASN A 563 5.03 -20.11 30.62
CA ASN A 563 6.37 -20.68 30.64
C ASN A 563 6.86 -20.81 32.09
N PRO A 564 7.03 -22.04 32.62
CA PRO A 564 7.42 -22.25 34.01
C PRO A 564 8.83 -21.73 34.35
N LEU A 565 9.67 -21.45 33.35
CA LEU A 565 10.98 -20.81 33.61
C LEU A 565 10.84 -19.35 34.02
N HIS A 566 9.78 -18.65 33.60
CA HIS A 566 9.63 -17.22 33.86
C HIS A 566 9.58 -16.92 35.36
N GLN A 567 8.96 -17.78 36.15
CA GLN A 567 8.93 -17.64 37.60
C GLN A 567 10.33 -17.76 38.22
N LYS A 568 11.14 -18.72 37.74
CA LYS A 568 12.52 -18.94 38.23
C LYS A 568 13.46 -17.81 37.82
N LEU A 569 13.22 -17.19 36.67
CA LEU A 569 14.02 -16.08 36.13
C LEU A 569 13.55 -14.71 36.65
N GLY A 570 12.51 -14.65 37.49
CA GLY A 570 11.96 -13.39 38.02
C GLY A 570 11.11 -12.58 37.02
N ILE A 571 10.90 -13.10 35.80
CA ILE A 571 10.19 -12.43 34.70
C ILE A 571 8.72 -12.17 35.07
N VAL A 572 8.05 -13.14 35.72
CA VAL A 572 6.66 -12.98 36.19
C VAL A 572 6.56 -11.79 37.14
N LYS A 573 7.40 -11.79 38.19
CA LYS A 573 7.42 -10.74 39.22
C LYS A 573 7.68 -9.35 38.64
N PHE A 574 8.61 -9.23 37.70
CA PHE A 574 8.86 -7.96 37.03
C PHE A 574 7.66 -7.53 36.19
N THR A 575 7.09 -8.45 35.40
CA THR A 575 5.95 -8.18 34.52
C THR A 575 4.74 -7.71 35.32
N ASP A 576 4.42 -8.36 36.44
CA ASP A 576 3.33 -7.94 37.34
C ASP A 576 3.49 -6.50 37.81
N ARG A 577 4.69 -6.17 38.32
CA ARG A 577 5.02 -4.83 38.80
C ARG A 577 4.93 -3.80 37.68
N ALA A 578 5.57 -4.07 36.54
CA ALA A 578 5.62 -3.12 35.43
C ALA A 578 4.27 -2.92 34.74
N ALA A 579 3.50 -3.99 34.52
CA ALA A 579 2.17 -3.90 33.91
C ALA A 579 1.20 -3.06 34.74
N SER A 580 1.29 -3.10 36.07
CA SER A 580 0.45 -2.26 36.94
C SER A 580 0.66 -0.74 36.74
N GLU A 581 1.85 -0.34 36.27
CA GLU A 581 2.23 1.06 36.09
C GLU A 581 2.19 1.52 34.62
N LEU A 582 2.42 0.60 33.69
CA LEU A 582 2.57 0.88 32.27
C LEU A 582 1.33 0.55 31.44
N SER A 583 0.39 -0.23 31.96
CA SER A 583 -0.82 -0.59 31.21
C SER A 583 -1.66 0.64 30.87
N PRO A 584 -2.28 0.67 29.67
CA PRO A 584 -3.19 1.74 29.26
C PRO A 584 -4.26 2.00 30.31
N LYS A 585 -4.56 3.29 30.56
CA LYS A 585 -5.78 3.68 31.27
C LYS A 585 -6.87 4.03 30.27
N THR A 586 -8.06 3.49 30.49
CA THR A 586 -9.23 3.77 29.66
C THR A 586 -9.86 5.11 30.05
N LEU A 587 -10.25 5.88 29.04
CA LEU A 587 -10.99 7.13 29.15
C LEU A 587 -12.37 6.93 28.52
N SER A 588 -13.43 7.33 29.22
CA SER A 588 -14.81 7.21 28.77
C SER A 588 -15.37 8.60 28.47
N LEU A 589 -15.72 8.84 27.21
CA LEU A 589 -16.25 10.12 26.73
C LEU A 589 -17.76 10.00 26.49
N SER A 590 -18.57 10.80 27.16
CA SER A 590 -20.03 10.78 26.98
C SER A 590 -20.47 12.00 26.16
N PHE A 591 -20.96 11.76 24.95
CA PHE A 591 -21.53 12.79 24.09
C PHE A 591 -23.06 12.79 24.27
N PRO A 592 -23.67 13.84 24.86
CA PRO A 592 -25.04 13.78 25.35
C PRO A 592 -26.12 13.84 24.25
N TYR A 593 -25.75 14.09 23.00
CA TYR A 593 -26.69 14.32 21.90
C TYR A 593 -26.79 13.13 20.94
N PRO A 594 -27.87 13.04 20.14
CA PRO A 594 -28.01 12.02 19.09
C PRO A 594 -26.81 12.05 18.12
N PRO A 595 -26.40 10.88 17.60
CA PRO A 595 -27.02 9.58 17.78
C PRO A 595 -26.53 8.79 19.01
N LEU A 596 -25.54 9.30 19.74
CA LEU A 596 -24.95 8.57 20.87
C LEU A 596 -25.79 8.67 22.16
N ASN A 597 -26.52 9.76 22.38
CA ASN A 597 -27.43 9.94 23.53
C ASN A 597 -26.78 9.59 24.88
N GLY A 598 -25.52 9.97 25.07
CA GLY A 598 -24.76 9.72 26.30
C GLY A 598 -24.08 8.35 26.39
N VAL A 599 -24.24 7.46 25.40
CA VAL A 599 -23.50 6.19 25.34
C VAL A 599 -21.99 6.48 25.32
N PRO A 600 -21.21 5.85 26.22
CA PRO A 600 -19.79 6.14 26.35
C PRO A 600 -18.98 5.70 25.13
N VAL A 601 -18.19 6.61 24.60
CA VAL A 601 -17.13 6.37 23.61
C VAL A 601 -15.84 6.12 24.38
N VAL A 602 -15.31 4.92 24.28
CA VAL A 602 -14.13 4.49 25.06
C VAL A 602 -12.87 4.74 24.24
N THR A 603 -11.88 5.40 24.80
CA THR A 603 -10.54 5.58 24.23
C THR A 603 -9.47 5.28 25.29
N THR A 604 -8.19 5.36 24.92
CA THR A 604 -7.07 5.10 25.83
C THR A 604 -6.26 6.36 26.05
N ARG A 605 -5.77 6.54 27.28
CA ARG A 605 -4.87 7.63 27.64
C ARG A 605 -3.42 7.17 27.52
N SER A 606 -2.56 8.03 26.97
CA SER A 606 -1.12 7.78 26.94
C SER A 606 -0.56 7.70 28.36
N VAL A 607 0.46 6.86 28.56
CA VAL A 607 1.10 6.65 29.88
C VAL A 607 1.71 7.95 30.42
N VAL A 608 2.25 8.77 29.51
CA VAL A 608 2.80 10.09 29.77
C VAL A 608 2.28 11.08 28.73
N GLU A 609 2.11 12.33 29.11
CA GLU A 609 1.75 13.42 28.20
C GLU A 609 2.49 14.70 28.61
N TYR A 610 2.87 15.49 27.61
CA TYR A 610 3.62 16.73 27.78
C TYR A 610 2.78 17.96 27.36
N PRO A 611 3.16 19.19 27.77
CA PRO A 611 2.42 20.39 27.38
C PRO A 611 2.58 20.78 25.91
N ARG A 612 3.66 20.35 25.26
CA ARG A 612 4.00 20.71 23.87
C ARG A 612 3.68 19.54 22.95
N THR A 613 3.02 19.81 21.83
CA THR A 613 2.75 18.82 20.78
C THR A 613 3.49 19.21 19.51
N VAL A 614 4.19 18.26 18.89
CA VAL A 614 4.92 18.41 17.63
C VAL A 614 4.27 17.50 16.59
N SER A 615 4.14 18.02 15.37
CA SER A 615 3.73 17.23 14.23
C SER A 615 4.99 16.70 13.56
N ASP A 616 5.15 15.38 13.58
CA ASP A 616 6.03 14.66 12.67
C ASP A 616 5.24 13.64 11.86
N ALA A 617 3.92 13.86 11.75
CA ALA A 617 3.16 13.25 10.69
C ALA A 617 3.90 13.64 9.40
N ALA A 618 4.36 12.64 8.66
CA ALA A 618 4.75 12.85 7.28
C ALA A 618 3.60 13.59 6.56
N ASP A 619 3.85 14.19 5.40
CA ASP A 619 2.93 15.04 4.61
C ASP A 619 1.62 14.33 4.16
N GLU A 620 1.21 13.27 4.85
CA GLU A 620 0.25 12.22 4.54
C GLU A 620 -1.12 12.49 5.16
N SER A 621 -1.18 13.18 6.31
CA SER A 621 -2.45 13.34 7.04
C SER A 621 -3.46 14.18 6.27
N ILE A 622 -4.69 13.68 6.12
CA ILE A 622 -5.86 14.47 5.69
C ILE A 622 -6.37 15.41 6.80
N PHE A 623 -5.72 15.42 7.97
CA PHE A 623 -6.03 16.29 9.09
C PHE A 623 -5.05 17.46 9.18
N ASN A 624 -5.58 18.64 9.49
CA ASN A 624 -4.82 19.89 9.60
C ASN A 624 -4.16 20.36 8.29
N GLU A 625 -3.56 21.54 8.31
CA GLU A 625 -2.73 22.05 7.21
C GLU A 625 -1.23 21.98 7.57
N VAL A 626 -0.40 21.74 6.55
CA VAL A 626 1.05 21.86 6.66
C VAL A 626 1.37 23.34 6.76
N LYS A 627 1.69 23.83 7.97
CA LYS A 627 2.32 25.14 8.12
C LYS A 627 3.76 25.02 7.64
N THR A 628 4.08 25.65 6.51
CA THR A 628 5.46 25.95 6.11
C THR A 628 6.08 26.85 7.19
N THR A 629 6.89 26.26 8.07
CA THR A 629 7.97 26.92 8.83
C THR A 629 7.78 28.42 9.09
N SER A 630 6.74 28.79 9.85
CA SER A 630 6.76 30.03 10.61
C SER A 630 6.88 29.62 12.07
N ASP A 631 8.10 29.71 12.58
CA ASP A 631 8.47 29.61 14.00
C ASP A 631 7.91 30.83 14.76
N ASP A 632 6.59 31.03 14.71
CA ASP A 632 5.92 31.87 15.71
C ASP A 632 5.33 30.96 16.80
N PRO A 633 6.05 30.76 17.92
CA PRO A 633 5.55 30.00 19.07
C PRO A 633 4.30 30.63 19.70
N GLN A 634 3.85 31.81 19.27
CA GLN A 634 2.61 32.45 19.70
C GLN A 634 1.40 32.20 18.78
N SER A 635 1.58 31.67 17.56
CA SER A 635 0.47 31.33 16.65
C SER A 635 -0.23 30.02 17.07
N ARG A 636 -0.99 30.07 18.17
CA ARG A 636 -1.81 28.95 18.67
C ARG A 636 -3.02 28.70 17.77
N THR A 637 -2.81 28.02 16.65
CA THR A 637 -3.91 27.49 15.83
C THR A 637 -4.37 26.15 16.38
N SER A 638 -5.69 25.99 16.60
CA SER A 638 -6.31 24.71 16.98
C SER A 638 -5.89 23.59 16.02
N ARG A 639 -5.54 22.40 16.54
CA ARG A 639 -5.16 21.23 15.73
C ARG A 639 -5.96 20.01 16.13
N LEU A 640 -6.33 19.18 15.14
CA LEU A 640 -6.98 17.89 15.32
C LEU A 640 -5.94 16.77 15.42
N VAL A 641 -6.04 15.96 16.46
CA VAL A 641 -5.31 14.71 16.64
C VAL A 641 -6.35 13.60 16.61
N PHE A 642 -6.33 12.75 15.58
CA PHE A 642 -7.22 11.60 15.55
C PHE A 642 -6.83 10.62 16.67
N VAL A 643 -7.81 10.07 17.37
CA VAL A 643 -7.59 9.10 18.45
C VAL A 643 -8.50 7.88 18.24
N ASN A 644 -7.96 6.67 18.37
CA ASN A 644 -8.81 5.49 18.27
C ASN A 644 -9.82 5.47 19.42
N SER A 645 -10.99 4.91 19.13
CA SER A 645 -12.06 4.72 20.10
C SER A 645 -12.82 3.43 19.85
N SER A 646 -13.75 3.09 20.74
CA SER A 646 -14.71 2.00 20.57
C SER A 646 -15.59 2.13 19.31
N LEU A 647 -15.63 3.30 18.65
CA LEU A 647 -16.41 3.54 17.44
C LEU A 647 -15.57 3.60 16.15
N GLY A 648 -14.26 3.79 16.26
CA GLY A 648 -13.42 4.15 15.12
C GLY A 648 -11.93 4.00 15.39
N SER A 649 -11.19 3.34 14.50
CA SER A 649 -9.74 3.14 14.61
C SER A 649 -8.96 3.48 13.32
N HIS A 650 -7.66 3.74 13.46
CA HIS A 650 -6.74 3.86 12.32
C HIS A 650 -6.46 2.50 11.65
N TYR A 651 -6.30 2.50 10.31
CA TYR A 651 -6.04 1.30 9.52
C TYR A 651 -4.76 0.51 9.85
N TYR A 652 -3.79 1.12 10.54
CA TYR A 652 -2.55 0.42 10.91
C TYR A 652 -2.75 -0.70 11.95
N LEU A 653 -3.85 -0.68 12.71
CA LEU A 653 -4.30 -1.77 13.59
C LEU A 653 -5.82 -1.90 13.36
N PRO A 654 -6.22 -2.50 12.23
CA PRO A 654 -7.61 -2.52 11.84
C PRO A 654 -8.38 -3.44 12.78
N ASP A 655 -9.18 -2.85 13.65
CA ASP A 655 -10.21 -3.58 14.39
C ASP A 655 -11.37 -3.86 13.43
N TYR A 656 -11.68 -5.14 13.25
CA TYR A 656 -12.65 -5.60 12.26
C TYR A 656 -13.98 -4.84 12.39
N GLY A 657 -14.39 -4.20 11.29
CA GLY A 657 -15.66 -3.50 11.18
C GLY A 657 -15.70 -2.07 11.71
N ILE A 658 -14.65 -1.59 12.40
CA ILE A 658 -14.62 -0.23 12.99
C ILE A 658 -13.44 0.62 12.50
N THR A 659 -12.70 0.22 11.47
CA THR A 659 -11.67 1.08 10.87
C THR A 659 -12.33 2.36 10.32
N ALA A 660 -11.94 3.51 10.87
CA ALA A 660 -12.51 4.82 10.57
C ALA A 660 -11.79 5.56 9.46
N VAL A 661 -10.46 5.38 9.36
CA VAL A 661 -9.61 6.12 8.42
C VAL A 661 -8.61 5.14 7.80
N PHE A 662 -8.68 5.00 6.48
CA PHE A 662 -7.78 4.15 5.69
C PHE A 662 -6.52 4.90 5.24
N GLU A 663 -5.57 4.16 4.66
CA GLU A 663 -4.35 4.72 4.09
C GLU A 663 -4.69 5.83 3.08
N THR A 664 -3.91 6.90 3.10
CA THR A 664 -4.05 8.01 2.16
C THR A 664 -3.50 7.59 0.80
N GLU A 665 -4.25 7.88 -0.26
CA GLU A 665 -3.95 7.55 -1.64
C GLU A 665 -3.96 8.79 -2.54
N PRO A 666 -3.35 8.73 -3.74
CA PRO A 666 -3.40 9.82 -4.70
C PRO A 666 -4.84 10.17 -5.08
N ASP A 667 -5.16 11.46 -5.13
CA ASP A 667 -6.47 11.93 -5.55
C ASP A 667 -6.67 11.72 -7.06
N ALA A 668 -7.77 11.07 -7.44
CA ALA A 668 -8.09 10.78 -8.83
C ALA A 668 -8.43 12.03 -9.67
N PHE A 669 -8.88 13.11 -9.02
CA PHE A 669 -9.37 14.32 -9.70
C PHE A 669 -8.36 15.48 -9.64
N PHE A 670 -7.57 15.56 -8.57
CA PHE A 670 -6.62 16.64 -8.36
C PHE A 670 -5.18 16.12 -8.42
N SER A 671 -4.46 16.48 -9.48
CA SER A 671 -3.06 16.06 -9.65
C SER A 671 -2.20 16.52 -8.46
N GLY A 672 -1.47 15.59 -7.85
CA GLY A 672 -0.67 15.84 -6.63
C GLY A 672 -1.51 15.97 -5.35
N GLY A 673 -2.84 15.93 -5.45
CA GLY A 673 -3.75 15.83 -4.33
C GLY A 673 -3.71 14.46 -3.66
N LYS A 674 -4.25 14.41 -2.45
CA LYS A 674 -4.32 13.20 -1.64
C LYS A 674 -5.72 13.06 -1.06
N ILE A 675 -6.14 11.82 -0.85
CA ILE A 675 -7.47 11.50 -0.34
C ILE A 675 -7.40 10.23 0.51
N ALA A 676 -8.33 10.04 1.45
CA ALA A 676 -8.41 8.81 2.23
C ALA A 676 -9.85 8.32 2.28
N ALA A 677 -10.04 7.00 2.15
CA ALA A 677 -11.32 6.37 2.46
C ALA A 677 -11.61 6.52 3.97
N VAL A 678 -12.83 6.92 4.32
CA VAL A 678 -13.26 7.06 5.71
C VAL A 678 -14.57 6.33 5.98
N ALA A 679 -14.70 5.77 7.18
CA ALA A 679 -15.95 5.20 7.67
C ALA A 679 -16.73 6.23 8.52
N ARG A 680 -17.70 5.76 9.30
CA ARG A 680 -18.73 6.60 9.90
C ARG A 680 -18.23 7.55 10.98
N TYR A 681 -17.46 7.07 11.96
CA TYR A 681 -17.13 7.83 13.17
C TYR A 681 -15.64 8.18 13.23
N LEU A 682 -15.33 9.46 13.42
CA LEU A 682 -13.97 9.94 13.63
C LEU A 682 -13.90 10.74 14.93
N LEU A 683 -13.16 10.25 15.92
CA LEU A 683 -12.93 10.95 17.18
C LEU A 683 -11.61 11.72 17.12
N PHE A 684 -11.65 12.99 17.48
CA PHE A 684 -10.47 13.85 17.55
C PHE A 684 -10.31 14.43 18.94
N ARG A 685 -9.06 14.45 19.41
CA ARG A 685 -8.57 15.35 20.44
C ARG A 685 -8.18 16.68 19.79
N ILE A 686 -8.45 17.81 20.44
CA ILE A 686 -8.10 19.14 19.94
C ILE A 686 -6.96 19.72 20.79
N GLU A 687 -5.84 19.99 20.13
CA GLU A 687 -4.71 20.69 20.72
C GLU A 687 -4.89 22.21 20.53
N SER A 688 -4.59 22.98 21.59
CA SER A 688 -4.83 24.44 21.63
C SER A 688 -6.26 24.86 21.21
N PRO A 689 -7.32 24.34 21.87
CA PRO A 689 -8.69 24.54 21.43
C PRO A 689 -9.14 25.99 21.55
N ALA A 690 -9.78 26.51 20.49
CA ALA A 690 -10.58 27.72 20.57
C ALA A 690 -11.86 27.47 21.39
N LYS A 691 -12.36 28.49 22.08
CA LYS A 691 -13.63 28.40 22.83
C LYS A 691 -14.80 28.05 21.92
N VAL A 692 -14.82 28.61 20.72
CA VAL A 692 -15.82 28.35 19.68
C VAL A 692 -15.09 28.04 18.39
N SER A 693 -15.41 26.91 17.78
CA SER A 693 -14.73 26.39 16.59
C SER A 693 -15.70 26.15 15.44
N ARG A 694 -15.17 26.06 14.22
CA ARG A 694 -15.88 25.51 13.04
C ARG A 694 -15.07 24.36 12.45
N LEU A 695 -15.77 23.37 11.91
CA LEU A 695 -15.17 22.23 11.21
C LEU A 695 -15.23 22.50 9.71
N VAL A 696 -14.13 22.29 9.01
CA VAL A 696 -14.11 22.25 7.54
C VAL A 696 -13.96 20.80 7.11
N LEU A 697 -14.83 20.37 6.20
CA LEU A 697 -14.88 19.01 5.67
C LEU A 697 -14.89 19.07 4.14
N ASP A 698 -13.90 18.43 3.51
CA ASP A 698 -13.77 18.28 2.06
C ASP A 698 -13.79 16.79 1.72
N LEU A 699 -14.79 16.36 0.95
CA LEU A 699 -15.02 14.96 0.62
C LEU A 699 -15.68 14.75 -0.75
N THR A 700 -15.64 13.51 -1.20
CA THR A 700 -16.33 13.04 -2.40
C THR A 700 -16.95 11.66 -2.22
N ALA A 701 -18.14 11.52 -2.79
CA ALA A 701 -18.86 10.26 -2.98
C ALA A 701 -18.83 9.83 -4.47
N SER A 702 -18.18 10.60 -5.36
CA SER A 702 -18.17 10.39 -6.81
C SER A 702 -17.57 9.04 -7.22
N ILE A 703 -16.57 8.57 -6.49
CA ILE A 703 -15.81 7.34 -6.79
C ILE A 703 -16.18 6.14 -5.90
N LEU A 704 -17.30 6.21 -5.17
CA LEU A 704 -17.80 5.07 -4.39
C LEU A 704 -18.33 3.92 -5.26
N ALA A 705 -18.64 4.19 -6.53
CA ALA A 705 -19.19 3.24 -7.49
C ALA A 705 -20.45 2.49 -6.99
N ASP A 706 -21.21 3.06 -6.06
CA ASP A 706 -22.42 2.46 -5.48
C ASP A 706 -23.70 2.78 -6.28
N GLY A 707 -23.55 3.50 -7.40
CA GLY A 707 -24.64 3.98 -8.25
C GLY A 707 -25.53 5.02 -7.58
N LYS A 708 -25.16 5.58 -6.42
CA LYS A 708 -25.94 6.59 -5.70
C LYS A 708 -25.15 7.87 -5.47
N SER A 709 -23.86 7.76 -5.16
CA SER A 709 -22.97 8.91 -4.91
C SER A 709 -23.56 9.94 -3.93
N ASN A 710 -24.37 9.48 -2.97
CA ASN A 710 -25.03 10.36 -2.00
C ASN A 710 -23.98 10.96 -1.08
N LEU A 711 -24.04 12.27 -0.87
CA LEU A 711 -23.25 12.91 0.17
C LEU A 711 -23.82 12.53 1.56
N PRO A 712 -22.98 12.14 2.53
CA PRO A 712 -23.44 11.78 3.87
C PRO A 712 -24.04 13.00 4.58
N PRO A 713 -25.04 12.86 5.48
CA PRO A 713 -25.64 14.00 6.17
C PRO A 713 -24.66 14.73 7.12
N ALA A 714 -23.66 14.02 7.65
CA ALA A 714 -22.60 14.46 8.58
C ALA A 714 -22.95 15.45 9.71
N VAL A 715 -22.61 15.07 10.93
CA VAL A 715 -22.80 15.86 12.16
C VAL A 715 -21.48 15.95 12.92
N VAL A 716 -21.14 17.14 13.38
CA VAL A 716 -20.06 17.38 14.34
C VAL A 716 -20.62 17.48 15.75
N ILE A 717 -20.05 16.73 16.69
CA ILE A 717 -20.56 16.56 18.05
C ILE A 717 -19.48 16.95 19.05
N GLY A 718 -19.70 18.08 19.72
CA GLY A 718 -18.93 18.54 20.88
C GLY A 718 -19.83 18.58 22.12
N GLU A 719 -19.96 19.75 22.73
CA GLU A 719 -21.00 19.99 23.75
C GLU A 719 -22.41 19.90 23.15
N LYS A 720 -22.57 20.12 21.85
CA LYS A 720 -23.83 19.97 21.09
C LYS A 720 -23.54 19.27 19.76
N ALA A 721 -24.57 18.66 19.19
CA ALA A 721 -24.55 18.12 17.82
C ALA A 721 -24.96 19.21 16.82
N ILE A 722 -24.15 19.43 15.78
CA ILE A 722 -24.37 20.42 14.73
C ILE A 722 -24.24 19.75 13.36
N SER A 723 -25.22 19.96 12.47
CA SER A 723 -25.13 19.50 11.08
C SER A 723 -24.02 20.24 10.33
N VAL A 724 -23.22 19.49 9.56
CA VAL A 724 -22.11 20.05 8.77
C VAL A 724 -22.61 20.67 7.46
N GLY A 725 -23.83 20.33 7.01
CA GLY A 725 -24.49 20.98 5.87
C GLY A 725 -24.17 20.38 4.49
N LEU A 726 -23.83 19.08 4.43
CA LEU A 726 -23.67 18.34 3.18
C LEU A 726 -25.04 18.08 2.52
N LEU A 727 -25.10 18.28 1.20
CA LEU A 727 -26.33 18.23 0.41
C LEU A 727 -26.09 17.66 -0.98
N GLY A 728 -26.97 16.75 -1.43
CA GLY A 728 -26.97 16.24 -2.81
C GLY A 728 -26.01 15.08 -3.08
N HIS A 729 -25.43 15.06 -4.28
CA HIS A 729 -24.58 14.00 -4.79
C HIS A 729 -23.19 14.51 -5.24
N GLY A 730 -22.22 13.60 -5.32
CA GLY A 730 -20.89 13.91 -5.86
C GLY A 730 -19.91 14.39 -4.79
N ALA A 731 -19.37 15.60 -4.93
CA ALA A 731 -18.38 16.18 -4.02
C ALA A 731 -18.93 17.37 -3.22
N ALA A 732 -18.26 17.65 -2.11
CA ALA A 732 -18.58 18.78 -1.26
C ALA A 732 -17.35 19.27 -0.48
N ARG A 733 -17.30 20.59 -0.29
CA ARG A 733 -16.40 21.24 0.64
C ARG A 733 -17.21 22.24 1.46
N VAL A 734 -17.37 21.97 2.74
CA VAL A 734 -18.31 22.69 3.62
C VAL A 734 -17.66 23.16 4.91
N VAL A 735 -18.20 24.23 5.49
CA VAL A 735 -17.79 24.77 6.80
C VAL A 735 -18.98 24.69 7.74
N SER A 736 -18.82 24.01 8.88
CA SER A 736 -19.89 23.85 9.86
C SER A 736 -20.27 25.20 10.49
N PRO A 737 -21.50 25.32 11.02
CA PRO A 737 -21.82 26.36 12.00
C PRO A 737 -20.88 26.29 13.22
N PRO A 738 -20.74 27.39 13.99
CA PRO A 738 -19.91 27.43 15.20
C PRO A 738 -20.37 26.44 16.27
N PHE A 739 -19.44 25.72 16.91
CA PHE A 739 -19.69 24.80 18.00
C PHE A 739 -18.61 24.88 19.11
N SER A 740 -18.96 24.39 20.30
CA SER A 740 -18.02 24.22 21.42
C SER A 740 -17.58 22.75 21.52
N PRO A 741 -16.27 22.45 21.59
CA PRO A 741 -15.77 21.10 21.85
C PRO A 741 -16.19 20.56 23.22
N LEU A 742 -16.28 19.23 23.36
CA LEU A 742 -16.49 18.58 24.66
C LEU A 742 -15.19 18.58 25.46
N VAL A 743 -15.19 19.13 26.69
CA VAL A 743 -13.99 19.13 27.55
C VAL A 743 -14.13 18.05 28.63
N VAL A 744 -13.16 17.13 28.68
CA VAL A 744 -13.06 16.07 29.70
C VAL A 744 -11.64 16.08 30.27
N ASP A 745 -11.51 16.14 31.60
CA ASP A 745 -10.22 16.22 32.31
C ASP A 745 -9.28 17.33 31.79
N GLY A 746 -9.85 18.46 31.34
CA GLY A 746 -9.10 19.58 30.79
C GLY A 746 -8.63 19.42 29.34
N VAL A 747 -9.00 18.33 28.66
CA VAL A 747 -8.69 18.05 27.25
C VAL A 747 -9.96 18.20 26.40
N ALA A 748 -9.85 18.86 25.26
CA ALA A 748 -10.97 19.08 24.34
C ALA A 748 -11.08 17.94 23.31
N TYR A 749 -12.30 17.47 23.08
CA TYR A 749 -12.65 16.41 22.15
C TYR A 749 -13.79 16.82 21.22
N VAL A 750 -13.78 16.28 20.00
CA VAL A 750 -14.87 16.40 19.03
C VAL A 750 -15.04 15.10 18.28
N LEU A 751 -16.29 14.70 18.05
CA LEU A 751 -16.65 13.54 17.25
C LEU A 751 -17.29 14.00 15.93
N LEU A 752 -16.81 13.48 14.81
CA LEU A 752 -17.46 13.61 13.50
C LEU A 752 -18.20 12.30 13.19
N ASP A 753 -19.52 12.35 13.04
CA ASP A 753 -20.35 11.25 12.56
C ASP A 753 -20.84 11.56 11.14
N LEU A 754 -20.42 10.78 10.15
CA LEU A 754 -20.90 10.92 8.77
C LEU A 754 -22.36 10.46 8.59
N GLY A 755 -22.95 9.77 9.58
CA GLY A 755 -24.38 9.46 9.64
C GLY A 755 -24.85 8.34 8.70
N ALA A 756 -23.95 7.74 7.93
CA ALA A 756 -24.23 6.61 7.05
C ALA A 756 -23.46 5.36 7.49
N GLN A 757 -24.07 4.18 7.29
CA GLN A 757 -23.37 2.92 7.53
C GLN A 757 -22.33 2.67 6.43
N PRO A 758 -21.08 2.32 6.80
CA PRO A 758 -20.03 2.10 5.82
C PRO A 758 -20.29 0.83 5.01
N LYS A 759 -19.96 0.86 3.71
CA LYS A 759 -20.17 -0.25 2.77
C LYS A 759 -18.88 -0.58 2.04
N PHE A 760 -18.79 -1.81 1.53
CA PHE A 760 -17.72 -2.20 0.62
C PHE A 760 -17.85 -1.52 -0.73
N LEU A 761 -16.71 -1.26 -1.37
CA LEU A 761 -16.68 -0.89 -2.79
C LEU A 761 -17.07 -2.10 -3.64
N ASP A 762 -17.99 -1.89 -4.59
CA ASP A 762 -18.39 -2.93 -5.53
C ASP A 762 -17.40 -2.99 -6.70
N VAL A 763 -16.44 -3.90 -6.61
CA VAL A 763 -15.44 -4.12 -7.66
C VAL A 763 -15.89 -5.28 -8.55
N PRO A 764 -16.34 -5.02 -9.80
CA PRO A 764 -16.88 -6.06 -10.66
C PRO A 764 -15.82 -7.08 -11.05
N ARG A 765 -16.20 -8.36 -11.06
CA ARG A 765 -15.34 -9.47 -11.49
C ARG A 765 -15.58 -9.81 -12.95
N THR A 766 -14.59 -9.51 -13.79
CA THR A 766 -14.61 -9.77 -15.22
C THR A 766 -13.62 -10.88 -15.59
N GLY A 767 -13.67 -11.37 -16.84
CA GLY A 767 -12.72 -12.39 -17.33
C GLY A 767 -12.58 -13.62 -16.42
N PHE A 768 -11.33 -14.03 -16.16
CA PHE A 768 -10.98 -15.15 -15.28
C PHE A 768 -11.09 -14.82 -13.79
N MET A 769 -11.35 -13.56 -13.40
CA MET A 769 -11.69 -13.24 -12.00
C MET A 769 -12.96 -13.99 -11.55
N LYS A 770 -13.83 -14.36 -12.50
CA LYS A 770 -15.05 -15.14 -12.25
C LYS A 770 -14.78 -16.57 -11.75
N LEU A 771 -13.55 -17.06 -11.82
CA LEU A 771 -13.14 -18.34 -11.20
C LEU A 771 -13.14 -18.28 -9.66
N TYR A 772 -13.14 -17.06 -9.09
CA TYR A 772 -13.11 -16.82 -7.65
C TYR A 772 -14.52 -16.49 -7.12
N GLY A 773 -14.84 -16.92 -5.88
CA GLY A 773 -16.14 -16.66 -5.22
C GLY A 773 -16.21 -15.30 -4.54
N THR A 774 -17.40 -14.68 -4.46
CA THR A 774 -17.62 -13.27 -4.04
C THR A 774 -17.63 -13.03 -2.53
N ASN A 775 -17.46 -14.07 -1.71
CA ASN A 775 -17.49 -13.98 -0.25
C ASN A 775 -16.33 -13.17 0.35
N VAL A 776 -15.22 -13.02 -0.39
CA VAL A 776 -14.08 -12.16 -0.01
C VAL A 776 -14.06 -10.98 -0.98
N PRO A 777 -14.25 -9.74 -0.51
CA PRO A 777 -14.23 -8.57 -1.38
C PRO A 777 -12.82 -8.31 -1.92
N ILE A 778 -12.72 -7.73 -3.11
CA ILE A 778 -11.42 -7.34 -3.69
C ILE A 778 -10.85 -6.14 -2.94
N ASP A 779 -11.71 -5.18 -2.59
CA ASP A 779 -11.40 -4.06 -1.70
C ASP A 779 -12.08 -4.29 -0.35
N TYR A 780 -11.28 -4.44 0.71
CA TYR A 780 -11.77 -4.75 2.04
C TYR A 780 -12.28 -3.53 2.81
N ARG A 781 -12.11 -2.32 2.26
CA ARG A 781 -12.46 -1.07 2.94
C ARG A 781 -13.98 -0.96 3.02
N ARG A 782 -14.50 -0.83 4.24
CA ARG A 782 -15.88 -0.40 4.50
C ARG A 782 -15.86 1.11 4.70
N MET A 783 -16.49 1.86 3.81
CA MET A 783 -16.40 3.31 3.81
C MET A 783 -17.72 4.01 3.52
N VAL A 784 -17.77 5.29 3.87
CA VAL A 784 -18.90 6.19 3.63
C VAL A 784 -18.58 7.19 2.53
N ALA A 785 -17.34 7.70 2.49
CA ALA A 785 -16.87 8.67 1.52
C ALA A 785 -15.34 8.62 1.42
N PHE A 786 -14.79 9.28 0.40
CA PHE A 786 -13.38 9.63 0.36
C PHE A 786 -13.20 11.08 0.83
N VAL A 787 -12.32 11.32 1.80
CA VAL A 787 -12.09 12.64 2.40
C VAL A 787 -10.72 13.18 2.00
N ARG A 788 -10.69 14.44 1.56
CA ARG A 788 -9.46 15.17 1.21
C ARG A 788 -8.93 15.97 2.39
N GLN A 789 -9.83 16.53 3.20
CA GLN A 789 -9.45 17.38 4.32
C GLN A 789 -10.50 17.36 5.45
N VAL A 790 -10.01 17.25 6.69
CA VAL A 790 -10.74 17.65 7.90
C VAL A 790 -9.87 18.62 8.69
N ARG A 791 -10.38 19.82 8.98
CA ARG A 791 -9.66 20.80 9.81
C ARG A 791 -10.62 21.52 10.74
N ILE A 792 -10.06 22.05 11.83
CA ILE A 792 -10.77 22.90 12.77
C ILE A 792 -10.22 24.33 12.68
N ILE A 793 -11.10 25.32 12.69
CA ILE A 793 -10.74 26.74 12.65
C ILE A 793 -11.44 27.49 13.79
N ASP A 794 -10.85 28.57 14.27
CA ASP A 794 -11.48 29.46 15.25
C ASP A 794 -12.66 30.19 14.57
N ALA A 795 -13.84 30.14 15.20
CA ALA A 795 -15.04 30.79 14.67
C ALA A 795 -14.94 32.33 14.63
N ASN A 796 -14.05 32.91 15.44
CA ASN A 796 -13.88 34.36 15.59
C ASN A 796 -12.64 34.91 14.86
N ALA A 797 -11.84 34.06 14.21
CA ALA A 797 -10.68 34.51 13.46
C ALA A 797 -11.11 35.35 12.24
N SER A 798 -10.58 36.58 12.14
CA SER A 798 -10.94 37.54 11.09
C SER A 798 -10.24 37.31 9.75
N ASP A 799 -9.27 36.39 9.68
CA ASP A 799 -8.48 36.11 8.48
C ASP A 799 -9.09 34.96 7.68
N SER A 800 -10.27 35.19 7.09
CA SER A 800 -10.78 34.28 6.06
C SER A 800 -10.22 34.71 4.70
N PRO A 801 -9.45 33.85 4.00
CA PRO A 801 -8.96 34.16 2.66
C PRO A 801 -10.13 34.39 1.69
N ALA A 802 -9.89 35.19 0.65
CA ALA A 802 -10.94 35.64 -0.27
C ALA A 802 -11.67 34.46 -0.94
N ILE A 803 -12.99 34.39 -0.72
CA ILE A 803 -13.90 33.49 -1.42
C ILE A 803 -13.95 33.91 -2.91
N PRO A 804 -13.86 32.97 -3.86
CA PRO A 804 -13.87 33.31 -5.28
C PRO A 804 -15.20 33.94 -5.72
N SER A 805 -15.15 34.79 -6.73
CA SER A 805 -16.34 35.40 -7.35
C SER A 805 -16.93 34.58 -8.49
N ARG A 806 -16.23 33.51 -8.93
CA ARG A 806 -16.65 32.65 -10.03
C ARG A 806 -16.11 31.22 -9.91
N LEU A 807 -16.81 30.31 -10.58
CA LEU A 807 -16.44 28.92 -10.82
C LEU A 807 -16.75 28.59 -12.29
N ASP A 808 -15.73 28.46 -13.13
CA ASP A 808 -15.84 28.24 -14.59
C ASP A 808 -14.84 27.20 -15.14
N MET A 809 -14.12 26.50 -14.26
CA MET A 809 -13.16 25.45 -14.62
C MET A 809 -13.37 24.20 -13.76
N PHE A 810 -13.46 23.04 -14.41
CA PHE A 810 -13.65 21.74 -13.75
C PHE A 810 -12.58 20.75 -14.23
N PRO A 811 -11.95 19.96 -13.34
CA PRO A 811 -12.15 19.92 -11.88
C PRO A 811 -11.44 21.05 -11.12
N SER A 812 -10.46 21.73 -11.73
CA SER A 812 -9.50 22.60 -11.03
C SER A 812 -10.13 23.70 -10.18
N GLY A 813 -11.27 24.27 -10.58
CA GLY A 813 -11.99 25.29 -9.81
C GLY A 813 -12.54 24.78 -8.48
N LEU A 814 -12.98 23.52 -8.42
CA LEU A 814 -13.44 22.88 -7.18
C LEU A 814 -12.29 22.56 -6.21
N GLY A 815 -11.05 22.52 -6.71
CA GLY A 815 -9.85 22.38 -5.88
C GLY A 815 -9.48 23.65 -5.09
N ASN A 816 -10.21 24.75 -5.26
CA ASN A 816 -9.97 25.99 -4.52
C ASN A 816 -10.37 25.85 -3.05
N ARG A 817 -9.39 25.93 -2.14
CA ARG A 817 -9.57 25.81 -0.68
C ARG A 817 -10.35 26.97 -0.03
N ASN A 818 -10.79 27.96 -0.78
CA ASN A 818 -11.65 29.03 -0.27
C ASN A 818 -13.10 28.90 -0.77
N LEU A 819 -13.37 27.95 -1.67
CA LEU A 819 -14.72 27.69 -2.16
C LEU A 819 -15.48 26.80 -1.17
N GLU A 820 -16.73 27.15 -0.90
CA GLU A 820 -17.69 26.29 -0.23
C GLU A 820 -18.72 25.82 -1.26
N PHE A 821 -18.96 24.51 -1.35
CA PHE A 821 -19.92 23.93 -2.29
C PHE A 821 -20.38 22.56 -1.83
N SER A 822 -21.51 22.10 -2.37
CA SER A 822 -22.01 20.73 -2.21
C SER A 822 -22.92 20.35 -3.38
N GLY A 823 -22.96 19.07 -3.73
CA GLY A 823 -23.88 18.56 -4.75
C GLY A 823 -23.32 18.62 -6.18
N ILE A 824 -22.01 18.79 -6.33
CA ILE A 824 -21.33 18.98 -7.62
C ILE A 824 -20.25 17.92 -7.77
N TYR A 825 -20.29 17.18 -8.87
CA TYR A 825 -19.23 16.24 -9.24
C TYR A 825 -18.00 16.98 -9.74
N GLU A 826 -16.82 16.37 -9.59
CA GLU A 826 -15.54 16.97 -9.95
C GLU A 826 -15.45 17.34 -11.44
N ASP A 827 -16.14 16.63 -12.31
CA ASP A 827 -16.23 16.90 -13.75
C ASP A 827 -17.27 17.97 -14.14
N GLY A 828 -17.93 18.60 -13.15
CA GLY A 828 -18.89 19.69 -13.34
C GLY A 828 -20.35 19.25 -13.48
N TRP A 829 -20.65 17.95 -13.41
CA TRP A 829 -22.03 17.50 -13.33
C TRP A 829 -22.70 17.94 -12.02
N LEU A 830 -23.98 18.25 -12.09
CA LEU A 830 -24.81 18.63 -10.95
C LEU A 830 -25.70 17.45 -10.53
N GLY A 831 -25.78 17.21 -9.22
CA GLY A 831 -26.85 16.43 -8.62
C GLY A 831 -28.21 17.13 -8.69
N ASP A 832 -29.21 16.56 -8.04
CA ASP A 832 -30.55 17.15 -7.93
C ASP A 832 -30.63 18.30 -6.94
N ASP A 833 -29.79 18.32 -5.91
CA ASP A 833 -29.77 19.39 -4.91
C ASP A 833 -28.32 19.76 -4.59
N GLY A 834 -28.08 21.03 -4.26
CA GLY A 834 -26.74 21.50 -3.95
C GLY A 834 -26.63 23.01 -3.80
N PHE A 835 -25.41 23.48 -3.57
CA PHE A 835 -25.13 24.91 -3.45
C PHE A 835 -23.68 25.25 -3.75
N ILE A 836 -23.41 26.54 -3.99
CA ILE A 836 -22.08 27.13 -4.15
C ILE A 836 -22.06 28.47 -3.40
N VAL A 837 -20.99 28.77 -2.67
CA VAL A 837 -20.78 30.08 -2.06
C VAL A 837 -19.73 30.85 -2.85
N LEU A 838 -20.15 31.97 -3.43
CA LEU A 838 -19.26 32.92 -4.13
C LEU A 838 -19.31 34.27 -3.42
N SER A 839 -18.30 35.11 -3.60
CA SER A 839 -18.28 36.45 -2.98
C SER A 839 -17.99 37.53 -4.02
N SER A 840 -18.60 38.69 -3.82
CA SER A 840 -18.36 39.90 -4.61
C SER A 840 -18.18 41.10 -3.67
N ASP A 841 -17.31 42.04 -4.04
CA ASP A 841 -17.10 43.29 -3.30
C ASP A 841 -18.28 44.27 -3.46
N ARG A 842 -19.15 44.05 -4.46
CA ARG A 842 -20.29 44.90 -4.79
C ARG A 842 -21.55 44.08 -5.04
N PRO A 843 -22.75 44.65 -4.79
CA PRO A 843 -24.00 44.10 -5.29
C PRO A 843 -23.97 43.89 -6.81
N GLY A 844 -24.70 42.89 -7.29
CA GLY A 844 -24.60 42.45 -8.66
C GLY A 844 -25.64 41.42 -9.06
N LYS A 845 -25.30 40.58 -10.04
CA LYS A 845 -26.15 39.47 -10.48
C LYS A 845 -25.35 38.17 -10.50
N VAL A 846 -25.93 37.11 -9.99
CA VAL A 846 -25.47 35.74 -10.21
C VAL A 846 -25.87 35.32 -11.61
N LEU A 847 -24.89 34.87 -12.38
CA LEU A 847 -25.08 34.20 -13.67
C LEU A 847 -24.82 32.72 -13.46
N PHE A 848 -25.85 31.91 -13.66
CA PHE A 848 -25.80 30.46 -13.53
C PHE A 848 -26.01 29.83 -14.90
N ARG A 849 -24.95 29.22 -15.47
CA ARG A 849 -24.92 28.69 -16.83
C ARG A 849 -24.61 27.19 -16.84
N GLY A 850 -25.36 26.45 -17.65
CA GLY A 850 -25.12 25.02 -17.84
C GLY A 850 -25.80 24.44 -19.07
N LEU A 851 -25.67 23.13 -19.22
CA LEU A 851 -26.31 22.33 -20.26
C LEU A 851 -27.16 21.26 -19.59
N PHE A 852 -28.45 21.21 -19.93
CA PHE A 852 -29.30 20.05 -19.64
C PHE A 852 -29.24 19.11 -20.86
N PRO A 853 -28.58 17.95 -20.80
CA PRO A 853 -28.34 17.12 -21.98
C PRO A 853 -29.45 16.09 -22.22
N LYS A 854 -29.62 15.70 -23.50
CA LYS A 854 -30.44 14.53 -23.86
C LYS A 854 -29.77 13.23 -23.40
N GLY A 855 -30.58 12.21 -23.11
CA GLY A 855 -30.08 10.85 -22.85
C GLY A 855 -29.87 10.49 -21.37
N LEU A 856 -30.30 11.35 -20.44
CA LEU A 856 -30.29 11.06 -19.00
C LEU A 856 -31.53 10.27 -18.51
N GLY A 857 -32.46 9.96 -19.42
CA GLY A 857 -33.78 9.41 -19.06
C GLY A 857 -34.76 10.45 -18.53
N LEU A 858 -34.49 11.74 -18.74
CA LEU A 858 -35.37 12.86 -18.40
C LEU A 858 -35.68 13.66 -19.67
N ASP A 859 -36.96 13.96 -19.89
CA ASP A 859 -37.42 14.79 -21.03
C ASP A 859 -37.47 16.29 -20.68
N SER A 860 -37.73 16.63 -19.42
CA SER A 860 -37.68 17.99 -18.87
C SER A 860 -37.47 17.97 -17.36
N VAL A 861 -37.04 19.10 -16.79
CA VAL A 861 -36.86 19.26 -15.34
C VAL A 861 -37.12 20.70 -14.91
N ASP A 862 -37.62 20.90 -13.69
CA ASP A 862 -37.73 22.25 -13.10
C ASP A 862 -36.50 22.54 -12.24
N LEU A 863 -35.83 23.65 -12.51
CA LEU A 863 -34.71 24.16 -11.71
C LEU A 863 -35.19 25.31 -10.83
N ALA A 864 -35.07 25.16 -9.50
CA ALA A 864 -35.19 26.22 -8.53
C ALA A 864 -33.79 26.71 -8.11
N LEU A 865 -33.47 27.98 -8.41
CA LEU A 865 -32.27 28.65 -7.91
C LEU A 865 -32.63 29.59 -6.76
N THR A 866 -31.87 29.52 -5.67
CA THR A 866 -32.10 30.29 -4.45
C THR A 866 -30.84 31.06 -4.04
N ILE A 867 -31.00 32.27 -3.50
CA ILE A 867 -29.95 32.97 -2.77
C ILE A 867 -30.38 33.05 -1.31
N GLU A 868 -29.53 32.61 -0.38
CA GLU A 868 -29.84 32.65 1.04
C GLU A 868 -30.14 34.10 1.50
N GLY A 869 -31.29 34.30 2.14
CA GLY A 869 -31.78 35.63 2.54
C GLY A 869 -32.29 36.51 1.37
N GLY A 870 -32.42 35.96 0.15
CA GLY A 870 -32.74 36.69 -1.08
C GLY A 870 -33.81 36.03 -1.96
N ALA A 871 -33.71 36.28 -3.28
CA ALA A 871 -34.69 35.85 -4.27
C ALA A 871 -34.59 34.35 -4.60
N THR A 872 -35.73 33.76 -4.99
CA THR A 872 -35.82 32.41 -5.56
C THR A 872 -36.41 32.50 -6.97
N ILE A 873 -35.77 31.89 -7.96
CA ILE A 873 -36.28 31.77 -9.33
C ILE A 873 -36.53 30.30 -9.64
N ARG A 874 -37.64 29.99 -10.31
CA ARG A 874 -37.91 28.67 -10.86
C ARG A 874 -37.97 28.75 -12.38
N LYS A 875 -37.33 27.82 -13.07
CA LYS A 875 -37.33 27.73 -14.53
C LYS A 875 -37.52 26.28 -14.97
N HIS A 876 -38.46 26.08 -15.89
CA HIS A 876 -38.62 24.82 -16.61
C HIS A 876 -37.49 24.69 -17.64
N LEU A 877 -36.78 23.57 -17.65
CA LEU A 877 -35.66 23.28 -18.55
C LEU A 877 -36.00 22.12 -19.48
N GLU A 878 -35.81 22.35 -20.77
CA GLU A 878 -35.78 21.33 -21.83
C GLU A 878 -34.34 21.09 -22.28
N PRO A 879 -34.01 19.94 -22.89
CA PRO A 879 -32.65 19.61 -23.24
C PRO A 879 -31.99 20.67 -24.14
N GLY A 880 -30.93 21.29 -23.64
CA GLY A 880 -30.25 22.42 -24.26
C GLY A 880 -29.46 23.26 -23.24
N PRO A 881 -28.70 24.25 -23.72
CA PRO A 881 -28.01 25.19 -22.84
C PRO A 881 -29.03 26.08 -22.13
N PHE A 882 -28.72 26.46 -20.88
CA PHE A 882 -29.53 27.39 -20.11
C PHE A 882 -28.65 28.43 -19.40
N GLU A 883 -29.22 29.62 -19.27
CA GLU A 883 -28.68 30.73 -18.50
C GLU A 883 -29.79 31.30 -17.62
N LEU A 884 -29.42 31.64 -16.39
CA LEU A 884 -30.28 32.19 -15.36
C LEU A 884 -29.56 33.32 -14.66
N GLU A 885 -30.27 34.43 -14.45
CA GLU A 885 -29.79 35.60 -13.72
C GLU A 885 -30.56 35.76 -12.41
N LEU A 886 -29.86 35.93 -11.30
CA LEU A 886 -30.46 36.25 -9.99
C LEU A 886 -29.81 37.50 -9.38
N PRO A 887 -30.57 38.49 -8.90
CA PRO A 887 -29.99 39.66 -8.25
C PRO A 887 -29.36 39.29 -6.89
N VAL A 888 -28.17 39.83 -6.61
CA VAL A 888 -27.51 39.77 -5.30
C VAL A 888 -27.48 41.18 -4.71
N SER A 889 -28.27 41.42 -3.68
CA SER A 889 -28.49 42.75 -3.11
C SER A 889 -27.38 43.23 -2.16
N SER A 890 -26.52 42.33 -1.69
CA SER A 890 -25.47 42.61 -0.70
C SER A 890 -24.07 42.33 -1.24
N SER A 891 -23.09 43.13 -0.84
CA SER A 891 -21.67 42.80 -0.99
C SER A 891 -21.27 41.72 0.03
N GLY A 892 -20.36 40.83 -0.34
CA GLY A 892 -19.85 39.74 0.49
C GLY A 892 -20.25 38.35 -0.03
N PRO A 893 -20.12 37.32 0.82
CA PRO A 893 -20.43 35.94 0.47
C PRO A 893 -21.93 35.76 0.22
N ALA A 894 -22.28 35.10 -0.89
CA ALA A 894 -23.64 34.74 -1.27
C ALA A 894 -23.71 33.22 -1.49
N ARG A 895 -24.60 32.55 -0.76
CA ARG A 895 -24.90 31.12 -0.93
C ARG A 895 -25.97 30.94 -1.99
N ILE A 896 -25.56 30.35 -3.12
CA ILE A 896 -26.40 30.10 -4.30
C ILE A 896 -26.81 28.62 -4.28
N GLY A 897 -28.06 28.34 -3.92
CA GLY A 897 -28.63 26.99 -3.95
C GLY A 897 -29.25 26.65 -5.29
N PHE A 898 -29.20 25.38 -5.67
CA PHE A 898 -29.90 24.83 -6.83
C PHE A 898 -30.66 23.57 -6.44
N ARG A 899 -31.90 23.42 -6.93
CA ARG A 899 -32.70 22.21 -6.77
C ARG A 899 -33.46 21.87 -8.04
N PHE A 900 -33.29 20.66 -8.52
CA PHE A 900 -34.00 20.08 -9.65
C PHE A 900 -35.18 19.23 -9.18
N SER A 901 -36.26 19.17 -9.97
CA SER A 901 -37.45 18.38 -9.62
C SER A 901 -37.30 16.87 -9.85
N ALA A 902 -36.29 16.46 -10.63
CA ALA A 902 -36.01 15.07 -10.96
C ALA A 902 -34.51 14.85 -11.20
N ILE A 903 -34.07 13.58 -11.11
CA ILE A 903 -32.70 13.17 -11.35
C ILE A 903 -32.61 12.04 -12.37
N GLY A 904 -31.69 12.18 -13.33
CA GLY A 904 -31.41 11.18 -14.36
C GLY A 904 -30.19 10.36 -14.00
N ARG A 905 -29.73 9.52 -14.93
CA ARG A 905 -28.49 8.74 -14.78
C ARG A 905 -27.59 8.89 -15.99
N LEU A 906 -26.29 8.99 -15.75
CA LEU A 906 -25.30 9.04 -16.82
C LEU A 906 -25.29 7.71 -17.61
N PRO A 907 -25.23 7.76 -18.96
CA PRO A 907 -25.31 6.58 -19.82
C PRO A 907 -23.99 5.78 -19.85
N ALA A 908 -23.92 4.77 -20.73
CA ALA A 908 -22.69 4.00 -21.05
C ALA A 908 -22.00 3.29 -19.87
N GLY A 909 -22.76 2.95 -18.82
CA GLY A 909 -22.25 2.22 -17.66
C GLY A 909 -21.66 3.09 -16.56
N ASP A 910 -21.68 4.43 -16.70
CA ASP A 910 -21.32 5.36 -15.61
C ASP A 910 -22.36 5.29 -14.48
N GLY A 911 -23.64 5.50 -14.81
CA GLY A 911 -24.76 5.29 -13.90
C GLY A 911 -24.86 6.28 -12.74
N ARG A 912 -23.92 7.24 -12.58
CA ARG A 912 -24.01 8.30 -11.56
C ARG A 912 -25.31 9.10 -11.72
N PRO A 913 -25.99 9.46 -10.63
CA PRO A 913 -27.19 10.27 -10.69
C PRO A 913 -26.82 11.74 -10.94
N ALA A 914 -27.30 12.32 -12.05
CA ALA A 914 -26.96 13.67 -12.47
C ALA A 914 -28.11 14.31 -13.27
N VAL A 915 -28.14 15.64 -13.31
CA VAL A 915 -29.18 16.41 -14.01
C VAL A 915 -28.62 17.28 -15.11
N ALA A 916 -27.63 18.12 -14.81
CA ALA A 916 -27.09 19.10 -15.75
C ALA A 916 -25.57 19.20 -15.65
N LEU A 917 -24.90 19.61 -16.73
CA LEU A 917 -23.48 19.91 -16.74
C LEU A 917 -23.28 21.41 -16.53
N LEU A 918 -22.64 21.79 -15.43
CA LEU A 918 -22.37 23.18 -15.10
C LEU A 918 -21.25 23.72 -15.99
N SER A 919 -21.51 24.86 -16.64
CA SER A 919 -20.50 25.54 -17.46
C SER A 919 -19.80 26.64 -16.66
N SER A 920 -20.58 27.47 -15.95
CA SER A 920 -20.02 28.49 -15.07
C SER A 920 -21.06 29.02 -14.08
N VAL A 921 -20.61 29.42 -12.90
CA VAL A 921 -21.38 30.27 -11.97
C VAL A 921 -20.52 31.46 -11.57
N SER A 922 -21.05 32.67 -11.64
CA SER A 922 -20.29 33.89 -11.29
C SER A 922 -21.18 35.00 -10.76
N ILE A 923 -20.63 35.89 -9.93
CA ILE A 923 -21.27 37.15 -9.52
C ILE A 923 -20.67 38.30 -10.34
N GLU A 924 -21.48 38.94 -11.19
CA GLU A 924 -21.08 40.12 -11.97
C GLU A 924 -21.57 41.42 -11.29
N PRO A 925 -20.70 42.42 -11.05
CA PRO A 925 -21.08 43.67 -10.40
C PRO A 925 -22.11 44.49 -11.20
N GLY A 926 -23.11 45.04 -10.52
CA GLY A 926 -24.15 45.89 -11.11
C GLY A 926 -23.57 47.24 -11.56
N GLY A 927 -23.08 47.32 -12.80
CA GLY A 927 -22.53 48.57 -13.36
C GLY A 927 -21.67 48.38 -14.61
N VAL A 928 -21.33 47.15 -14.99
CA VAL A 928 -20.68 46.89 -16.28
C VAL A 928 -21.78 46.69 -17.32
N ASN A 929 -21.98 47.69 -18.18
CA ASN A 929 -22.56 47.43 -19.51
C ASN A 929 -21.52 46.61 -20.27
N SER A 930 -21.58 45.28 -20.14
CA SER A 930 -20.88 44.39 -21.05
C SER A 930 -21.59 44.45 -22.40
N SER A 931 -21.19 45.42 -23.22
CA SER A 931 -21.39 45.37 -24.68
C SER A 931 -20.48 44.34 -25.36
N GLU A 932 -19.85 43.45 -24.60
CA GLU A 932 -19.29 42.20 -25.09
C GLU A 932 -20.25 41.07 -24.75
N GLN A 933 -20.86 40.48 -25.78
CA GLN A 933 -21.46 39.15 -25.66
C GLN A 933 -20.42 38.20 -25.05
N PRO A 934 -20.68 37.59 -23.89
CA PRO A 934 -19.84 36.52 -23.39
C PRO A 934 -19.97 35.35 -24.37
N VAL A 935 -18.87 35.02 -25.03
CA VAL A 935 -18.74 33.80 -25.82
C VAL A 935 -19.12 32.62 -24.94
N LEU A 936 -20.16 31.87 -25.32
CA LEU A 936 -20.45 30.53 -24.78
C LEU A 936 -19.13 29.74 -24.67
N PRO A 937 -18.64 29.42 -23.47
CA PRO A 937 -17.62 28.41 -23.35
C PRO A 937 -18.32 27.06 -23.60
N ASN A 938 -17.84 26.37 -24.63
CA ASN A 938 -18.02 24.93 -24.91
C ASN A 938 -19.13 24.50 -25.88
N LEU A 939 -19.17 25.11 -27.05
CA LEU A 939 -19.10 24.30 -28.28
C LEU A 939 -17.61 24.21 -28.69
N PRO A 940 -17.16 23.12 -29.36
CA PRO A 940 -15.76 22.95 -29.71
C PRO A 940 -15.23 24.21 -30.40
N LYS A 941 -13.97 24.62 -30.12
CA LYS A 941 -13.31 25.78 -30.78
C LYS A 941 -13.46 25.75 -32.32
N VAL A 942 -13.60 24.55 -32.87
CA VAL A 942 -13.82 24.16 -34.26
C VAL A 942 -15.08 24.76 -34.92
N ILE A 943 -16.17 25.01 -34.17
CA ILE A 943 -17.49 25.41 -34.72
C ILE A 943 -17.82 26.88 -34.39
N ARG A 944 -16.89 27.61 -33.74
CA ARG A 944 -17.08 29.03 -33.46
C ARG A 944 -17.23 29.81 -34.76
N GLY A 945 -18.40 30.39 -34.94
CA GLY A 945 -18.71 31.36 -36.00
C GLY A 945 -19.82 30.94 -36.94
N VAL A 946 -20.35 29.71 -36.85
CA VAL A 946 -21.28 29.25 -37.88
C VAL A 946 -22.41 28.34 -37.39
N GLY A 947 -22.29 27.53 -36.33
CA GLY A 947 -23.35 26.59 -35.91
C GLY A 947 -24.25 27.08 -34.76
N LEU A 948 -25.58 27.17 -34.98
CA LEU A 948 -26.59 27.51 -33.94
C LEU A 948 -27.23 26.26 -33.29
N GLU A 949 -27.29 25.14 -34.02
CA GLU A 949 -27.73 23.84 -33.52
C GLU A 949 -26.91 22.73 -34.20
N ALA A 950 -26.58 21.65 -33.49
CA ALA A 950 -25.90 20.51 -34.07
C ALA A 950 -26.35 19.19 -33.43
N ASP A 951 -26.36 18.12 -34.23
CA ASP A 951 -26.59 16.74 -33.79
C ASP A 951 -25.60 15.81 -34.48
N GLY A 952 -25.20 14.73 -33.82
CA GLY A 952 -24.12 13.86 -34.31
C GLY A 952 -22.73 14.52 -34.31
N VAL A 953 -22.52 15.57 -33.50
CA VAL A 953 -21.23 16.22 -33.28
C VAL A 953 -20.90 16.21 -31.78
N PHE A 954 -19.85 15.48 -31.40
CA PHE A 954 -19.40 15.36 -30.01
C PHE A 954 -18.63 16.60 -29.55
N LEU A 955 -18.58 16.82 -28.23
CA LEU A 955 -18.03 18.03 -27.59
C LEU A 955 -16.53 18.27 -27.89
N ASP A 956 -15.79 17.22 -28.22
CA ASP A 956 -14.37 17.24 -28.60
C ASP A 956 -14.13 17.28 -30.12
N GLY A 957 -15.19 17.45 -30.92
CA GLY A 957 -15.12 17.62 -32.38
C GLY A 957 -15.32 16.35 -33.18
N TRP A 958 -15.49 15.18 -32.55
CA TRP A 958 -15.82 13.96 -33.28
C TRP A 958 -17.20 14.06 -33.94
N LEU A 959 -17.32 13.52 -35.15
CA LEU A 959 -18.57 13.40 -35.89
C LEU A 959 -19.05 11.96 -35.80
N ALA A 960 -20.34 11.77 -35.52
CA ALA A 960 -21.01 10.49 -35.69
C ALA A 960 -21.17 10.17 -37.20
N ARG A 961 -21.58 8.95 -37.53
CA ARG A 961 -21.86 8.54 -38.91
C ARG A 961 -22.81 9.49 -39.62
N ARG A 962 -23.85 9.95 -38.92
CA ARG A 962 -24.81 10.93 -39.40
C ARG A 962 -24.91 12.05 -38.40
N GLY A 963 -24.91 13.27 -38.89
CA GLY A 963 -25.11 14.46 -38.10
C GLY A 963 -25.64 15.60 -38.93
N PHE A 964 -25.93 16.71 -38.28
CA PHE A 964 -26.19 17.96 -38.97
C PHE A 964 -25.67 19.14 -38.15
N VAL A 965 -25.42 20.25 -38.85
CA VAL A 965 -25.13 21.54 -38.24
C VAL A 965 -26.05 22.57 -38.91
N VAL A 966 -26.78 23.33 -38.11
CA VAL A 966 -27.57 24.48 -38.57
C VAL A 966 -26.70 25.70 -38.51
N ILE A 967 -26.62 26.41 -39.63
CA ILE A 967 -25.74 27.55 -39.77
C ILE A 967 -26.51 28.82 -40.10
N ASN A 968 -26.03 29.98 -39.65
CA ASN A 968 -26.60 31.26 -40.04
C ASN A 968 -25.57 32.09 -40.82
N ALA A 969 -25.74 32.17 -42.14
CA ALA A 969 -24.86 32.94 -43.00
C ALA A 969 -25.40 34.36 -43.18
N ALA A 970 -24.60 35.39 -42.88
CA ALA A 970 -25.03 36.79 -43.02
C ALA A 970 -25.32 37.20 -44.47
N ARG A 971 -24.68 36.53 -45.45
CA ARG A 971 -24.90 36.67 -46.90
C ARG A 971 -24.75 35.30 -47.55
N SER A 972 -25.26 35.13 -48.77
CA SER A 972 -25.04 33.90 -49.55
C SER A 972 -23.55 33.68 -49.79
N GLY A 973 -23.10 32.43 -49.69
CA GLY A 973 -21.68 32.08 -49.69
C GLY A 973 -21.46 30.57 -49.73
N LYS A 974 -20.28 30.12 -49.30
CA LYS A 974 -19.94 28.72 -49.13
C LYS A 974 -19.53 28.44 -47.70
N VAL A 975 -19.80 27.23 -47.24
CA VAL A 975 -19.31 26.72 -45.96
C VAL A 975 -18.20 25.76 -46.23
N VAL A 976 -17.04 26.04 -45.65
CA VAL A 976 -15.86 25.22 -45.73
C VAL A 976 -15.78 24.37 -44.47
N LEU A 977 -15.99 23.06 -44.63
CA LEU A 977 -15.80 22.05 -43.60
C LEU A 977 -14.39 21.47 -43.73
N ARG A 978 -13.57 21.65 -42.69
CA ARG A 978 -12.26 20.99 -42.57
C ARG A 978 -12.28 19.97 -41.46
N GLY A 979 -11.80 18.77 -41.74
CA GLY A 979 -11.75 17.69 -40.77
C GLY A 979 -10.61 16.72 -41.06
N MET A 980 -10.56 15.64 -40.29
CA MET A 980 -9.59 14.58 -40.41
C MET A 980 -10.28 13.22 -40.28
N VAL A 981 -10.00 12.31 -41.21
CA VAL A 981 -10.37 10.90 -41.10
C VAL A 981 -9.24 10.17 -40.35
N PRO A 982 -9.50 9.57 -39.18
CA PRO A 982 -8.47 8.89 -38.40
C PRO A 982 -8.02 7.60 -39.09
N GLY A 983 -6.69 7.41 -39.18
CA GLY A 983 -6.12 6.19 -39.75
C GLY A 983 -6.12 5.02 -38.75
N SER A 984 -6.08 3.78 -39.27
CA SER A 984 -5.86 2.56 -38.48
C SER A 984 -6.96 2.18 -37.48
N ILE A 985 -8.16 2.76 -37.62
CA ILE A 985 -9.37 2.34 -36.88
C ILE A 985 -10.47 1.79 -37.81
N GLY A 986 -10.12 1.47 -39.06
CA GLY A 986 -11.06 0.89 -40.05
C GLY A 986 -11.88 1.92 -40.83
N LEU A 987 -11.41 3.18 -40.89
CA LEU A 987 -12.06 4.29 -41.60
C LEU A 987 -11.24 4.79 -42.80
N ASP A 988 -10.32 3.97 -43.32
CA ASP A 988 -9.31 4.42 -44.29
C ASP A 988 -9.88 4.73 -45.69
N ASP A 989 -11.07 4.20 -46.03
CA ASP A 989 -11.80 4.39 -47.30
C ASP A 989 -13.22 4.95 -47.03
N GLN A 990 -13.29 6.20 -46.60
CA GLN A 990 -14.51 6.85 -46.16
C GLN A 990 -15.18 7.62 -47.32
N GLU A 991 -16.51 7.73 -47.29
CA GLU A 991 -17.26 8.66 -48.15
C GLU A 991 -18.09 9.58 -47.27
N ILE A 992 -18.19 10.84 -47.67
CA ILE A 992 -19.02 11.84 -47.01
C ILE A 992 -19.99 12.46 -48.03
N LYS A 993 -21.24 12.59 -47.61
CA LYS A 993 -22.29 13.32 -48.32
C LYS A 993 -22.74 14.47 -47.43
N VAL A 994 -22.58 15.70 -47.91
CA VAL A 994 -23.06 16.90 -47.23
C VAL A 994 -24.16 17.53 -48.07
N SER A 995 -25.37 17.64 -47.53
CA SER A 995 -26.50 18.27 -48.21
C SER A 995 -26.97 19.51 -47.47
N ASN A 996 -27.27 20.58 -48.20
CA ASN A 996 -27.90 21.76 -47.61
C ASN A 996 -29.43 21.65 -47.63
N GLY A 997 -30.11 22.49 -46.83
CA GLY A 997 -31.57 22.56 -46.77
C GLY A 997 -32.26 23.00 -48.08
N ALA A 998 -31.50 23.40 -49.10
CA ALA A 998 -31.99 23.77 -50.42
C ALA A 998 -31.92 22.62 -51.46
N GLY A 999 -31.43 21.43 -51.07
CA GLY A 999 -31.36 20.24 -51.92
C GLY A 999 -30.05 20.08 -52.70
N GLU A 1000 -29.06 20.96 -52.51
CA GLU A 1000 -27.74 20.81 -53.10
C GLU A 1000 -26.90 19.85 -52.25
N MET A 1001 -26.23 18.90 -52.91
CA MET A 1001 -25.47 17.82 -52.26
C MET A 1001 -24.05 17.78 -52.79
N VAL A 1002 -23.08 17.71 -51.88
CA VAL A 1002 -21.66 17.48 -52.17
C VAL A 1002 -21.29 16.09 -51.68
N HIS A 1003 -20.76 15.25 -52.57
CA HIS A 1003 -20.27 13.91 -52.25
C HIS A 1003 -18.78 13.84 -52.53
N LYS A 1004 -18.01 13.26 -51.60
CA LYS A 1004 -16.55 13.13 -51.73
C LYS A 1004 -16.06 11.82 -51.09
N GLU A 1005 -15.13 11.15 -51.76
CA GLU A 1005 -14.33 10.07 -51.18
C GLU A 1005 -13.17 10.69 -50.37
N LEU A 1006 -12.97 10.20 -49.15
CA LEU A 1006 -11.97 10.64 -48.20
C LEU A 1006 -11.06 9.47 -47.82
N LYS A 1007 -9.75 9.69 -47.88
CA LYS A 1007 -8.77 8.76 -47.31
C LYS A 1007 -8.41 9.18 -45.89
N ALA A 1008 -7.78 8.28 -45.13
CA ALA A 1008 -7.16 8.62 -43.84
C ALA A 1008 -6.26 9.86 -43.98
N GLY A 1009 -6.49 10.87 -43.14
CA GLY A 1009 -5.85 12.19 -43.22
C GLY A 1009 -6.82 13.38 -43.28
N PRO A 1010 -6.31 14.61 -43.46
CA PRO A 1010 -7.13 15.82 -43.48
C PRO A 1010 -7.98 15.92 -44.75
N PHE A 1011 -9.16 16.53 -44.64
CA PHE A 1011 -10.05 16.82 -45.75
C PHE A 1011 -10.66 18.23 -45.64
N GLU A 1012 -11.07 18.76 -46.80
CA GLU A 1012 -11.77 20.03 -46.95
C GLU A 1012 -12.91 19.89 -47.96
N ILE A 1013 -14.09 20.41 -47.59
CA ILE A 1013 -15.33 20.32 -48.37
C ILE A 1013 -16.03 21.67 -48.34
N GLU A 1014 -16.38 22.18 -49.51
CA GLU A 1014 -17.14 23.42 -49.65
C GLU A 1014 -18.59 23.13 -50.01
N VAL A 1015 -19.53 23.72 -49.29
CA VAL A 1015 -20.97 23.56 -49.54
C VAL A 1015 -21.64 24.93 -49.70
N PRO A 1016 -22.32 25.22 -50.81
CA PRO A 1016 -23.03 26.49 -50.99
C PRO A 1016 -24.14 26.66 -49.96
N VAL A 1017 -24.34 27.90 -49.48
CA VAL A 1017 -25.40 28.27 -48.53
C VAL A 1017 -25.97 29.64 -48.86
N LYS A 1018 -27.26 29.84 -48.60
CA LYS A 1018 -27.96 31.12 -48.78
C LYS A 1018 -27.88 31.95 -47.51
N ALA A 1019 -28.08 33.26 -47.65
CA ALA A 1019 -28.23 34.15 -46.48
C ALA A 1019 -29.36 33.68 -45.55
N GLY A 1020 -29.12 33.72 -44.24
CA GLY A 1020 -30.01 33.20 -43.20
C GLY A 1020 -29.66 31.78 -42.75
N TYR A 1021 -30.64 31.10 -42.15
CA TYR A 1021 -30.46 29.78 -41.56
C TYR A 1021 -30.44 28.67 -42.62
N SER A 1022 -29.36 27.89 -42.67
CA SER A 1022 -29.20 26.73 -43.55
C SER A 1022 -28.84 25.50 -42.72
N ARG A 1023 -29.55 24.38 -42.88
CA ARG A 1023 -29.17 23.10 -42.27
C ARG A 1023 -28.24 22.34 -43.20
N LEU A 1024 -27.06 21.98 -42.71
CA LEU A 1024 -26.12 21.11 -43.40
C LEU A 1024 -26.19 19.72 -42.77
N SER A 1025 -26.74 18.75 -43.50
CA SER A 1025 -26.74 17.34 -43.10
C SER A 1025 -25.46 16.68 -43.59
N ILE A 1026 -24.76 15.97 -42.71
CA ILE A 1026 -23.49 15.29 -42.97
C ILE A 1026 -23.71 13.79 -42.76
N ASP A 1027 -23.50 12.98 -43.80
CA ASP A 1027 -23.65 11.52 -43.76
C ASP A 1027 -22.36 10.86 -44.26
N PHE A 1028 -21.76 10.03 -43.42
CA PHE A 1028 -20.61 9.20 -43.74
C PHE A 1028 -21.03 7.76 -44.05
N ASN A 1029 -20.36 7.12 -45.01
CA ASN A 1029 -20.65 5.72 -45.35
C ASN A 1029 -20.40 4.76 -44.17
N GLN A 1030 -19.41 5.03 -43.32
CA GLN A 1030 -18.92 4.15 -42.25
C GLN A 1030 -18.64 4.93 -40.95
N ALA A 1031 -18.56 4.21 -39.82
CA ALA A 1031 -18.14 4.73 -38.52
C ALA A 1031 -17.54 3.60 -37.67
N ALA A 1032 -16.62 3.94 -36.77
CA ALA A 1032 -15.86 3.00 -35.94
C ALA A 1032 -15.81 3.47 -34.48
N ASN A 1033 -15.65 2.53 -33.55
CA ASN A 1033 -15.53 2.86 -32.13
C ASN A 1033 -14.14 3.39 -31.80
N LEU A 1034 -14.07 4.47 -31.02
CA LEU A 1034 -12.80 4.99 -30.51
C LEU A 1034 -12.10 3.98 -29.59
N PRO A 1035 -10.77 3.81 -29.71
CA PRO A 1035 -9.99 2.89 -28.88
C PRO A 1035 -9.86 3.38 -27.43
N ASN A 1036 -9.22 2.58 -26.56
CA ASN A 1036 -8.95 2.92 -25.15
C ASN A 1036 -10.18 3.13 -24.25
N GLY A 1037 -11.29 2.42 -24.55
CA GLY A 1037 -12.46 2.39 -23.67
C GLY A 1037 -13.44 3.56 -23.84
N ASP A 1038 -13.16 4.47 -24.78
CA ASP A 1038 -14.03 5.59 -25.12
C ASP A 1038 -15.37 5.12 -25.75
N GLY A 1039 -15.31 4.14 -26.65
CA GLY A 1039 -16.49 3.40 -27.14
C GLY A 1039 -17.47 4.21 -28.00
N ARG A 1040 -17.28 5.52 -28.18
CA ARG A 1040 -18.09 6.35 -29.07
C ARG A 1040 -17.87 5.92 -30.52
N ASN A 1041 -18.97 5.76 -31.25
CA ASN A 1041 -18.98 5.38 -32.66
C ASN A 1041 -18.88 6.63 -33.55
N VAL A 1042 -17.69 6.85 -34.12
CA VAL A 1042 -17.31 8.09 -34.81
C VAL A 1042 -16.88 7.82 -36.24
N ALA A 1043 -17.05 8.83 -37.09
CA ALA A 1043 -16.78 8.76 -38.52
C ALA A 1043 -15.61 9.66 -38.92
N ALA A 1044 -15.48 10.86 -38.36
CA ALA A 1044 -14.35 11.74 -38.62
C ALA A 1044 -14.20 12.75 -37.48
N LEU A 1045 -13.04 13.40 -37.39
CA LEU A 1045 -12.82 14.52 -36.47
C LEU A 1045 -13.00 15.84 -37.24
N LEU A 1046 -13.99 16.65 -36.87
CA LEU A 1046 -14.13 18.00 -37.40
C LEU A 1046 -13.05 18.90 -36.76
N GLN A 1047 -12.38 19.71 -37.57
CA GLN A 1047 -11.31 20.63 -37.13
C GLN A 1047 -11.67 22.10 -37.29
N SER A 1048 -12.40 22.48 -38.34
CA SER A 1048 -12.97 23.83 -38.47
C SER A 1048 -14.20 23.84 -39.37
N LEU A 1049 -15.16 24.74 -39.10
CA LEU A 1049 -16.29 25.00 -39.99
C LEU A 1049 -16.46 26.52 -40.16
N THR A 1050 -16.31 27.04 -41.37
CA THR A 1050 -16.28 28.50 -41.64
C THR A 1050 -17.17 28.87 -42.83
N VAL A 1051 -17.80 30.05 -42.79
CA VAL A 1051 -18.59 30.59 -43.92
C VAL A 1051 -17.75 31.63 -44.65
N THR A 1052 -17.50 31.40 -45.93
CA THR A 1052 -16.89 32.36 -46.85
C THR A 1052 -18.00 32.99 -47.71
N PRO A 1053 -18.22 34.31 -47.64
CA PRO A 1053 -19.16 34.98 -48.54
C PRO A 1053 -18.67 34.92 -49.99
N THR A 1054 -19.58 34.85 -50.95
CA THR A 1054 -19.22 34.94 -52.37
C THR A 1054 -18.71 36.37 -52.65
N PRO A 1055 -17.56 36.56 -53.35
CA PRO A 1055 -17.14 37.88 -53.80
C PRO A 1055 -18.22 38.48 -54.74
N GLU A 1056 -18.48 39.79 -54.62
CA GLU A 1056 -19.37 40.52 -55.54
C GLU A 1056 -18.89 40.51 -56.99
#